data_AF-A0A5B8NLA6-F1
#
_entry.id   AF-A0A5B8NLA6-F1
#
_cell.length_a   1.000
_cell.length_b   1.000
_cell.length_c   1.000
_cell.angle_alpha   90.00
_cell.angle_beta   90.00
_cell.angle_gamma   90.00
#
_symmetry.space_group_name_H-M   'P 1'
#
loop_
_entity.id
_entity.type
_entity.pdbx_description
1 polymer ?
#
loop_
_entity_poly.entity_id
_entity_poly.type
_entity_poly.pdbx_seq_one_letter_code
_entity_poly.pdbx_strand_id
1 'polypeptide(L)'
;MSHSIRLQSYPEYNVKVPPQTNVFFPRSPAPYDTLDRNELVSYCKKEIHTAIAIGEKKHKKNIKSILLILPDKTRSQVAARILIDAILNIVNNKPELKVTLLYGLGTHPLMSLKEIEKLIGKERYSKLQAIGIAIKQQTTKIKTNELVEIIINPHSSREIANKSETTPYSIQKNSTRYSVKIPQLLFNHHLTLIAGDTKIHPYEGRYGSGGINKMLAVGIASLNEIRRSHSTSVLLATTARAGDPTSPFVKMIDTTAQGIQQAMISRPESQAMSVPYGFTVLAQDEDQIWDMAFGDHENYRQELAQNNYRNHVFSVDTTFNLVISDIEPKRGTDILAGARALQYICDWNEKSAPLLKPPNQNSVALLYNPCNEPLNNSGIGNDGTKEQLDILLEMTQEHRDLIKGQLLKATSWQEIEKILRISRDDLLKQWQLHLQVVSEADQIWLQLEKLAKKVLAHRSKGVFDYTIEQSLHKMLFKYAGKYNVTMKTISQLLQQYEQGHDFRGIIDQINSQVFAHQEHFGLGEGGQRALRLLKICQHFKYFFIATFNPVVISYIHQLNPDLTEYISPSLQNQSNIKSRSITLLGIQTIDLNTCSPQIALDIAYHYSASFESSAKGIEIAYLKKPVILRRNLDFIPKRE
;
A
#
# COMPACT_ATOMS: atom_id res chain seq x y z
N MET A 1 -25.36 11.76 27.22
CA MET A 1 -24.08 12.33 27.69
C MET A 1 -23.27 12.76 26.47
N SER A 2 -22.65 13.94 26.48
CA SER A 2 -21.76 14.38 25.38
C SER A 2 -20.42 13.67 25.48
N HIS A 3 -20.00 13.00 24.42
CA HIS A 3 -18.67 12.39 24.36
C HIS A 3 -17.62 13.47 24.06
N SER A 4 -16.47 13.39 24.74
CA SER A 4 -15.31 14.25 24.47
C SER A 4 -14.19 13.41 23.88
N ILE A 5 -13.57 13.90 22.81
CA ILE A 5 -12.48 13.25 22.09
C ILE A 5 -11.21 14.07 22.27
N ARG A 6 -10.20 13.48 22.91
CA ARG A 6 -8.84 14.03 22.93
C ARG A 6 -8.09 13.64 21.67
N LEU A 7 -7.65 14.64 20.91
CA LEU A 7 -6.93 14.45 19.64
C LEU A 7 -5.47 14.04 19.90
N GLN A 8 -4.92 13.18 19.05
CA GLN A 8 -3.52 12.74 19.10
C GLN A 8 -2.61 13.67 18.28
N SER A 9 -3.08 14.12 17.13
CA SER A 9 -2.42 15.14 16.29
C SER A 9 -2.29 16.49 17.00
N TYR A 10 -3.27 16.84 17.83
CA TYR A 10 -3.36 18.13 18.51
C TYR A 10 -3.70 17.92 20.00
N PRO A 11 -2.74 17.44 20.81
CA PRO A 11 -2.96 16.92 22.17
C PRO A 11 -3.47 17.94 23.19
N GLU A 12 -3.37 19.23 22.87
CA GLU A 12 -3.87 20.38 23.62
C GLU A 12 -5.38 20.60 23.44
N TYR A 13 -6.01 19.98 22.43
CA TYR A 13 -7.44 20.13 22.16
C TYR A 13 -8.26 18.90 22.54
N ASN A 14 -9.47 19.18 23.01
CA ASN A 14 -10.55 18.21 23.16
C ASN A 14 -11.74 18.69 22.35
N VAL A 15 -12.29 17.82 21.50
CA VAL A 15 -13.50 18.12 20.73
C VAL A 15 -14.69 17.41 21.35
N LYS A 16 -15.81 18.11 21.47
CA LYS A 16 -17.07 17.61 21.98
C LYS A 16 -17.93 17.16 20.81
N VAL A 17 -18.34 15.90 20.85
CA VAL A 17 -19.25 15.37 19.83
C VAL A 17 -20.67 15.89 20.12
N PRO A 18 -21.43 16.31 19.10
CA PRO A 18 -22.77 16.84 19.28
C PRO A 18 -23.69 15.89 20.08
N PRO A 19 -24.67 16.43 20.83
CA PRO A 19 -25.70 15.62 21.46
C PRO A 19 -26.47 14.80 20.41
N GLN A 20 -27.02 13.64 20.79
CA GLN A 20 -27.79 12.74 19.92
C GLN A 20 -26.98 12.00 18.84
N THR A 21 -25.65 11.99 18.92
CA THR A 21 -24.80 11.13 18.06
C THR A 21 -24.46 9.82 18.75
N ASN A 22 -24.43 8.73 17.98
CA ASN A 22 -23.83 7.47 18.41
C ASN A 22 -22.38 7.45 17.94
N VAL A 23 -21.45 7.29 18.88
CA VAL A 23 -20.00 7.31 18.57
C VAL A 23 -19.40 5.96 18.85
N PHE A 24 -18.88 5.33 17.81
CA PHE A 24 -18.07 4.13 17.92
C PHE A 24 -16.62 4.52 18.26
N PHE A 25 -16.14 3.98 19.37
CA PHE A 25 -14.74 4.01 19.79
C PHE A 25 -14.18 2.59 19.75
N PRO A 26 -13.14 2.32 18.94
CA PRO A 26 -12.42 1.06 19.04
C PRO A 26 -11.87 0.93 20.46
N ARG A 27 -12.19 -0.17 21.14
CA ARG A 27 -11.61 -0.46 22.45
C ARG A 27 -10.10 -0.63 22.29
N SER A 28 -9.33 -0.24 23.31
CA SER A 28 -7.91 -0.58 23.34
C SER A 28 -7.77 -2.11 23.35
N PRO A 29 -6.77 -2.68 22.64
CA PRO A 29 -6.44 -4.09 22.79
C PRO A 29 -6.32 -4.44 24.27
N ALA A 30 -6.70 -5.66 24.64
CA ALA A 30 -6.40 -6.17 25.96
C ALA A 30 -4.88 -6.05 26.20
N PRO A 31 -4.44 -5.71 27.43
CA PRO A 31 -3.02 -5.74 27.75
C PRO A 31 -2.51 -7.16 27.51
N TYR A 32 -1.42 -7.27 26.75
CA TYR A 32 -0.69 -8.52 26.64
C TYR A 32 0.28 -8.64 27.81
N ASP A 33 0.55 -9.86 28.25
CA ASP A 33 1.68 -10.12 29.12
C ASP A 33 2.98 -9.75 28.39
N THR A 34 3.90 -9.12 29.11
CA THR A 34 5.19 -8.71 28.56
C THR A 34 6.22 -9.80 28.80
N LEU A 35 6.90 -10.22 27.74
CA LEU A 35 7.98 -11.21 27.78
C LEU A 35 9.29 -10.55 28.18
N ASP A 36 10.08 -11.23 29.02
CA ASP A 36 11.40 -10.75 29.41
C ASP A 36 12.39 -10.83 28.23
N ARG A 37 13.12 -9.74 28.04
CA ARG A 37 14.05 -9.61 26.91
C ARG A 37 15.19 -10.63 26.94
N ASN A 38 15.72 -10.98 28.12
CA ASN A 38 16.85 -11.91 28.23
C ASN A 38 16.40 -13.34 27.97
N GLU A 39 15.18 -13.70 28.35
CA GLU A 39 14.54 -14.97 27.97
C GLU A 39 14.40 -15.08 26.45
N LEU A 40 13.96 -14.00 25.78
CA LEU A 40 13.84 -13.96 24.31
C LEU A 40 15.19 -14.12 23.61
N VAL A 41 16.24 -13.44 24.09
CA VAL A 41 17.61 -13.61 23.55
C VAL A 41 18.11 -15.05 23.74
N SER A 42 17.85 -15.64 24.91
CA SER A 42 18.22 -17.02 25.23
C SER A 42 17.51 -18.03 24.31
N TYR A 43 16.21 -17.84 24.10
CA TYR A 43 15.43 -18.65 23.17
C TYR A 43 15.92 -18.50 21.73
N CYS A 44 16.10 -17.27 21.25
CA CYS A 44 16.57 -17.00 19.89
C CYS A 44 17.95 -17.65 19.65
N LYS A 45 18.87 -17.56 20.62
CA LYS A 45 20.17 -18.24 20.59
C LYS A 45 20.02 -19.76 20.45
N LYS A 46 19.13 -20.38 21.24
CA LYS A 46 18.86 -21.82 21.17
C LYS A 46 18.38 -22.23 19.78
N GLU A 47 17.42 -21.51 19.21
CA GLU A 47 16.88 -21.79 17.89
C GLU A 47 17.92 -21.62 16.77
N ILE A 48 18.80 -20.61 16.86
CA ILE A 48 19.93 -20.47 15.92
C ILE A 48 20.88 -21.67 16.02
N HIS A 49 21.20 -22.14 17.23
CA HIS A 49 22.03 -23.34 17.39
C HIS A 49 21.36 -24.58 16.79
N THR A 50 20.05 -24.74 16.96
CA THR A 50 19.27 -25.81 16.32
C THR A 50 19.36 -25.72 14.79
N ALA A 51 19.14 -24.54 14.21
CA ALA A 51 19.25 -24.31 12.77
C ALA A 51 20.66 -24.63 12.25
N ILE A 52 21.70 -24.27 13.00
CA ILE A 52 23.09 -24.61 12.66
C ILE A 52 23.27 -26.13 12.65
N ALA A 53 22.89 -26.82 13.73
CA ALA A 53 23.05 -28.26 13.85
C ALA A 53 22.30 -29.05 12.75
N ILE A 54 21.10 -28.60 12.37
CA ILE A 54 20.33 -29.19 11.27
C ILE A 54 21.08 -29.05 9.94
N GLY A 55 21.56 -27.84 9.62
CA GLY A 55 22.32 -27.59 8.40
C GLY A 55 23.59 -28.44 8.33
N GLU A 56 24.36 -28.46 9.43
CA GLU A 56 25.62 -29.21 9.52
C GLU A 56 25.42 -30.71 9.36
N LYS A 57 24.39 -31.28 10.01
CA LYS A 57 24.04 -32.69 9.91
C LYS A 57 23.60 -33.07 8.49
N LYS A 58 22.75 -32.26 7.86
CA LYS A 58 22.21 -32.54 6.52
C LYS A 58 23.29 -32.53 5.44
N HIS A 59 24.23 -31.59 5.52
CA HIS A 59 25.25 -31.40 4.49
C HIS A 59 26.63 -31.97 4.86
N LYS A 60 26.77 -32.56 6.06
CA LYS A 60 28.04 -33.09 6.59
C LYS A 60 29.19 -32.07 6.50
N LYS A 61 28.90 -30.80 6.78
CA LYS A 61 29.83 -29.67 6.65
C LYS A 61 29.51 -28.63 7.72
N ASN A 62 30.54 -28.04 8.33
CA ASN A 62 30.35 -26.98 9.33
C ASN A 62 29.83 -25.69 8.68
N ILE A 63 28.91 -25.01 9.38
CA ILE A 63 28.45 -23.68 8.98
C ILE A 63 29.54 -22.66 9.34
N LYS A 64 30.07 -21.98 8.31
CA LYS A 64 31.14 -20.98 8.48
C LYS A 64 30.69 -19.55 8.22
N SER A 65 29.46 -19.35 7.73
CA SER A 65 28.97 -18.02 7.35
C SER A 65 27.45 -17.88 7.55
N ILE A 66 27.05 -16.78 8.18
CA ILE A 66 25.64 -16.41 8.41
C ILE A 66 25.36 -15.03 7.81
N LEU A 67 24.26 -14.92 7.08
CA LEU A 67 23.69 -13.65 6.65
C LEU A 67 22.50 -13.28 7.55
N LEU A 68 22.53 -12.10 8.18
CA LEU A 68 21.40 -11.51 8.87
C LEU A 68 20.73 -10.47 7.95
N ILE A 69 19.48 -10.69 7.59
CA ILE A 69 18.67 -9.70 6.86
C ILE A 69 17.83 -8.93 7.86
N LEU A 70 18.01 -7.62 7.90
CA LEU A 70 17.41 -6.72 8.88
C LEU A 70 16.48 -5.70 8.21
N PRO A 71 15.42 -5.26 8.89
CA PRO A 71 14.52 -4.23 8.38
C PRO A 71 15.15 -2.83 8.48
N ASP A 72 14.66 -1.91 7.66
CA ASP A 72 15.17 -0.54 7.59
C ASP A 72 14.62 0.40 8.70
N LYS A 73 15.07 1.65 8.70
CA LYS A 73 14.66 2.67 9.70
C LYS A 73 13.16 2.99 9.74
N THR A 74 12.38 2.64 8.72
CA THR A 74 10.92 2.85 8.74
C THR A 74 10.16 1.79 9.54
N ARG A 75 10.87 0.77 10.01
CA ARG A 75 10.34 -0.33 10.82
C ARG A 75 10.90 -0.27 12.23
N SER A 76 10.13 -0.87 13.14
CA SER A 76 10.62 -1.18 14.47
C SER A 76 11.74 -2.24 14.37
N GLN A 77 12.62 -2.23 15.38
CA GLN A 77 13.91 -2.92 15.37
C GLN A 77 14.03 -3.95 16.48
N VAL A 78 12.92 -4.26 17.16
CA VAL A 78 12.93 -5.13 18.34
C VAL A 78 13.44 -6.51 17.95
N ALA A 79 12.88 -7.14 16.90
CA ALA A 79 13.37 -8.42 16.41
C ALA A 79 14.85 -8.36 15.98
N ALA A 80 15.25 -7.29 15.29
CA ALA A 80 16.62 -7.12 14.79
C ALA A 80 17.64 -7.04 15.93
N ARG A 81 17.33 -6.28 16.99
CA ARG A 81 18.23 -6.09 18.14
C ARG A 81 18.36 -7.36 18.98
N ILE A 82 17.27 -8.12 19.18
CA ILE A 82 17.32 -9.43 19.84
C ILE A 82 18.17 -10.42 19.03
N LEU A 83 17.94 -10.48 17.71
CA LEU A 83 18.69 -11.36 16.82
C LEU A 83 20.18 -11.02 16.79
N ILE A 84 20.53 -9.72 16.77
CA ILE A 84 21.91 -9.25 16.87
C ILE A 84 22.55 -9.70 18.20
N ASP A 85 21.86 -9.52 19.32
CA ASP A 85 22.40 -9.92 20.63
C ASP A 85 22.62 -11.43 20.73
N ALA A 86 21.69 -12.23 20.20
CA ALA A 86 21.86 -13.68 20.11
C ALA A 86 23.08 -14.07 19.26
N ILE A 87 23.29 -13.40 18.12
CA ILE A 87 24.42 -13.66 17.23
C ILE A 87 25.76 -13.21 17.83
N LEU A 88 25.82 -12.05 18.48
CA LEU A 88 27.01 -11.61 19.21
C LEU A 88 27.43 -12.65 20.26
N ASN A 89 26.48 -13.23 20.98
CA ASN A 89 26.74 -14.32 21.93
C ASN A 89 27.26 -15.60 21.26
N ILE A 90 26.82 -15.92 20.05
CA ILE A 90 27.27 -17.10 19.32
C ILE A 90 28.68 -16.89 18.75
N VAL A 91 28.94 -15.75 18.12
CA VAL A 91 30.25 -15.43 17.52
C VAL A 91 31.36 -15.40 18.56
N ASN A 92 31.08 -14.89 19.76
CA ASN A 92 32.05 -14.94 20.87
C ASN A 92 32.48 -16.36 21.25
N ASN A 93 31.63 -17.37 20.99
CA ASN A 93 31.91 -18.78 21.25
C ASN A 93 32.35 -19.57 19.99
N LYS A 94 32.29 -18.95 18.81
CA LYS A 94 32.64 -19.53 17.50
C LYS A 94 33.31 -18.46 16.62
N PRO A 95 34.55 -18.05 16.92
CA PRO A 95 35.22 -16.93 16.25
C PRO A 95 35.47 -17.17 14.74
N GLU A 96 35.43 -18.43 14.28
CA GLU A 96 35.53 -18.79 12.86
C GLU A 96 34.25 -18.48 12.06
N LEU A 97 33.14 -18.19 12.74
CA LEU A 97 31.84 -17.92 12.12
C LEU A 97 31.79 -16.50 11.56
N LYS A 98 31.79 -16.38 10.23
CA LYS A 98 31.66 -15.08 9.56
C LYS A 98 30.20 -14.62 9.55
N VAL A 99 29.96 -13.37 9.92
CA VAL A 99 28.61 -12.80 9.93
C VAL A 99 28.55 -11.54 9.06
N THR A 100 27.54 -11.49 8.20
CA THR A 100 27.21 -10.31 7.38
C THR A 100 25.82 -9.82 7.73
N LEU A 101 25.65 -8.51 7.92
CA LEU A 101 24.35 -7.85 8.07
C LEU A 101 23.96 -7.25 6.74
N LEU A 102 22.71 -7.44 6.33
CA LEU A 102 22.12 -6.85 5.13
C LEU A 102 20.82 -6.15 5.51
N TYR A 103 20.81 -4.82 5.48
CA TYR A 103 19.57 -4.07 5.61
C TYR A 103 18.78 -4.12 4.30
N GLY A 104 17.56 -4.66 4.35
CA GLY A 104 16.63 -4.66 3.22
C GLY A 104 15.81 -3.37 3.19
N LEU A 105 16.21 -2.43 2.34
CA LEU A 105 15.61 -1.09 2.26
C LEU A 105 14.46 -1.01 1.26
N GLY A 106 14.31 -1.99 0.37
CA GLY A 106 13.40 -1.92 -0.77
C GLY A 106 13.65 -0.65 -1.58
N THR A 107 12.66 0.25 -1.61
CA THR A 107 12.71 1.52 -2.35
C THR A 107 13.27 2.70 -1.55
N HIS A 108 13.61 2.52 -0.27
CA HIS A 108 14.11 3.58 0.60
C HIS A 108 15.59 3.91 0.32
N PRO A 109 16.02 5.16 0.57
CA PRO A 109 17.41 5.56 0.41
C PRO A 109 18.32 4.84 1.41
N LEU A 110 19.63 4.84 1.12
CA LEU A 110 20.64 4.34 2.05
C LEU A 110 20.55 5.03 3.41
N MET A 111 20.79 4.26 4.46
CA MET A 111 20.98 4.78 5.80
C MET A 111 22.46 5.14 5.99
N SER A 112 22.70 6.31 6.58
CA SER A 112 24.03 6.67 7.06
C SER A 112 24.46 5.77 8.23
N LEU A 113 25.77 5.70 8.49
CA LEU A 113 26.28 4.93 9.63
C LEU A 113 25.71 5.40 10.97
N LYS A 114 25.52 6.72 11.14
CA LYS A 114 24.89 7.30 12.33
C LYS A 114 23.42 6.87 12.49
N GLU A 115 22.69 6.76 11.39
CA GLU A 115 21.32 6.25 11.42
C GLU A 115 21.30 4.78 11.83
N ILE A 116 22.21 3.95 11.29
CA ILE A 116 22.33 2.54 11.67
C ILE A 116 22.71 2.41 13.16
N GLU A 117 23.70 3.17 13.63
CA GLU A 117 24.10 3.20 15.04
C GLU A 117 22.93 3.55 15.96
N LYS A 118 22.16 4.60 15.62
CA LYS A 118 20.95 4.97 16.35
C LYS A 118 19.89 3.86 16.29
N LEU A 119 19.77 3.20 15.14
CA LEU A 119 18.75 2.19 14.87
C LEU A 119 18.93 0.92 15.71
N ILE A 120 20.17 0.44 15.87
CA ILE A 120 20.44 -0.78 16.66
C ILE A 120 20.99 -0.50 18.06
N GLY A 121 21.42 0.74 18.33
CA GLY A 121 22.03 1.17 19.58
C GLY A 121 23.55 1.20 19.50
N LYS A 122 24.15 2.24 20.08
CA LYS A 122 25.60 2.52 20.06
C LYS A 122 26.45 1.36 20.57
N GLU A 123 26.01 0.71 21.64
CA GLU A 123 26.73 -0.43 22.23
C GLU A 123 26.77 -1.62 21.25
N ARG A 124 25.64 -2.00 20.67
CA ARG A 124 25.57 -3.09 19.68
C ARG A 124 26.40 -2.77 18.45
N TYR A 125 26.27 -1.55 17.95
CA TYR A 125 27.05 -1.09 16.79
C TYR A 125 28.56 -1.17 17.05
N SER A 126 29.02 -0.73 18.22
CA SER A 126 30.44 -0.81 18.62
C SER A 126 30.92 -2.25 18.73
N LYS A 127 30.11 -3.16 19.32
CA LYS A 127 30.43 -4.59 19.38
C LYS A 127 30.55 -5.22 18.00
N LEU A 128 29.60 -4.93 17.09
CA LEU A 128 29.63 -5.40 15.70
C LEU A 128 30.88 -4.93 14.95
N GLN A 129 31.30 -3.67 15.16
CA GLN A 129 32.53 -3.13 14.57
C GLN A 129 33.78 -3.82 15.12
N ALA A 130 33.85 -4.03 16.44
CA ALA A 130 35.00 -4.64 17.09
C ALA A 130 35.29 -6.07 16.59
N ILE A 131 34.25 -6.82 16.26
CA ILE A 131 34.37 -8.18 15.69
C ILE A 131 34.44 -8.20 14.15
N GLY A 132 34.49 -7.04 13.49
CA GLY A 132 34.66 -6.92 12.05
C GLY A 132 33.48 -7.41 11.22
N ILE A 133 32.25 -7.34 11.75
CA ILE A 133 31.05 -7.73 11.01
C ILE A 133 30.79 -6.77 9.84
N ALA A 134 30.60 -7.33 8.65
CA ALA A 134 30.29 -6.55 7.45
C ALA A 134 28.83 -6.07 7.49
N ILE A 135 28.61 -4.75 7.37
CA ILE A 135 27.28 -4.15 7.26
C ILE A 135 27.05 -3.73 5.80
N LYS A 136 26.06 -4.34 5.17
CA LYS A 136 25.62 -4.08 3.80
C LYS A 136 24.18 -3.55 3.82
N GLN A 137 23.79 -2.90 2.73
CA GLN A 137 22.45 -2.38 2.53
C GLN A 137 22.03 -2.73 1.10
N GLN A 138 20.76 -3.08 0.91
CA GLN A 138 20.18 -3.32 -0.42
C GLN A 138 19.03 -2.34 -0.63
N THR A 139 19.15 -1.53 -1.68
CA THR A 139 18.11 -0.59 -2.14
C THR A 139 17.96 -0.67 -3.65
N THR A 140 16.79 -0.31 -4.16
CA THR A 140 16.55 -0.14 -5.60
C THR A 140 17.00 1.20 -6.15
N LYS A 141 17.41 2.15 -5.29
CA LYS A 141 17.76 3.52 -5.71
C LYS A 141 19.15 3.60 -6.35
N ILE A 142 20.08 2.77 -5.89
CA ILE A 142 21.47 2.72 -6.38
C ILE A 142 21.98 1.27 -6.32
N LYS A 143 22.91 0.94 -7.21
CA LYS A 143 23.57 -0.38 -7.19
C LYS A 143 24.48 -0.47 -5.96
N THR A 144 24.15 -1.38 -5.05
CA THR A 144 24.83 -1.54 -3.75
C THR A 144 25.51 -2.90 -3.59
N ASN A 145 24.90 -3.94 -4.16
CA ASN A 145 25.41 -5.30 -4.15
C ASN A 145 25.32 -5.88 -5.58
N GLU A 146 26.09 -6.92 -5.83
CA GLU A 146 25.91 -7.74 -7.02
C GLU A 146 24.56 -8.46 -6.93
N LEU A 147 23.80 -8.42 -8.03
CA LEU A 147 22.49 -9.05 -8.14
C LEU A 147 22.57 -10.23 -9.10
N VAL A 148 21.94 -11.32 -8.71
CA VAL A 148 21.79 -12.54 -9.52
C VAL A 148 20.39 -12.60 -10.04
N GLU A 149 20.26 -12.93 -11.32
CA GLU A 149 18.98 -13.23 -11.93
C GLU A 149 18.58 -14.68 -11.64
N ILE A 150 17.36 -14.85 -11.13
CA ILE A 150 16.71 -16.15 -10.94
C ILE A 150 15.42 -16.18 -11.76
N ILE A 151 15.05 -17.36 -12.25
CA ILE A 151 13.80 -17.59 -12.97
C ILE A 151 12.78 -18.18 -12.01
N ILE A 152 11.66 -17.47 -11.81
CA ILE A 152 10.54 -17.91 -10.99
C ILE A 152 9.54 -18.68 -11.84
N ASN A 153 9.15 -19.87 -11.38
CA ASN A 153 8.12 -20.72 -12.00
C ASN A 153 6.85 -20.69 -11.14
N PRO A 154 5.77 -20.01 -11.55
CA PRO A 154 4.55 -19.89 -10.74
C PRO A 154 3.80 -21.20 -10.48
N HIS A 155 4.17 -22.30 -11.16
CA HIS A 155 3.44 -23.58 -11.12
C HIS A 155 4.09 -24.66 -10.26
N SER A 156 5.21 -24.39 -9.57
CA SER A 156 5.81 -25.40 -8.69
C SER A 156 5.07 -25.56 -7.36
N SER A 157 4.16 -24.65 -7.00
CA SER A 157 3.25 -24.83 -5.87
C SER A 157 2.12 -25.78 -6.25
N ARG A 158 2.31 -27.08 -6.02
CA ARG A 158 1.20 -28.03 -5.86
C ARG A 158 0.34 -27.52 -4.70
N GLU A 159 -0.76 -26.82 -5.00
CA GLU A 159 -2.04 -26.80 -4.26
C GLU A 159 -2.88 -25.55 -4.61
N ILE A 160 -4.21 -25.71 -4.51
CA ILE A 160 -5.27 -24.71 -4.67
C ILE A 160 -5.63 -24.35 -6.12
N ALA A 161 -6.04 -25.38 -6.86
CA ALA A 161 -7.08 -25.25 -7.88
C ALA A 161 -8.42 -25.62 -7.24
N ASN A 162 -9.10 -24.65 -6.62
CA ASN A 162 -10.53 -24.77 -6.33
C ASN A 162 -11.29 -23.60 -6.93
N LYS A 163 -12.44 -23.96 -7.49
CA LYS A 163 -13.29 -23.22 -8.43
C LYS A 163 -13.90 -21.96 -7.79
N SER A 164 -13.79 -20.82 -8.48
CA SER A 164 -14.92 -19.88 -8.62
C SER A 164 -14.70 -19.01 -9.86
N GLU A 165 -15.42 -19.34 -10.93
CA GLU A 165 -15.69 -18.44 -12.05
C GLU A 165 -16.75 -17.44 -11.58
N THR A 166 -16.43 -16.14 -11.53
CA THR A 166 -17.36 -14.97 -11.61
C THR A 166 -16.72 -13.66 -11.12
N THR A 167 -15.43 -13.44 -11.39
CA THR A 167 -14.83 -12.10 -11.25
C THR A 167 -14.22 -11.66 -12.59
N PRO A 168 -14.47 -10.42 -13.06
CA PRO A 168 -13.89 -9.91 -14.31
C PRO A 168 -12.37 -9.67 -14.21
N TYR A 169 -11.77 -9.89 -13.03
CA TYR A 169 -10.34 -9.96 -12.85
C TYR A 169 -9.85 -11.38 -13.09
N SER A 170 -9.71 -11.74 -14.36
CA SER A 170 -8.70 -12.73 -14.71
C SER A 170 -7.34 -12.11 -14.42
N ILE A 171 -6.82 -12.33 -13.20
CA ILE A 171 -5.37 -12.44 -13.06
C ILE A 171 -5.03 -13.56 -14.03
N GLN A 172 -4.54 -13.15 -15.20
CA GLN A 172 -4.34 -14.04 -16.33
C GLN A 172 -3.68 -15.30 -15.79
N LYS A 173 -4.24 -16.47 -16.13
CA LYS A 173 -3.57 -17.78 -16.08
C LYS A 173 -2.37 -17.79 -17.05
N ASN A 174 -1.62 -16.71 -17.13
CA ASN A 174 -0.38 -16.59 -17.87
C ASN A 174 0.72 -17.14 -16.96
N SER A 175 0.93 -18.43 -17.18
CA SER A 175 2.07 -19.29 -16.85
C SER A 175 3.43 -18.75 -17.31
N THR A 176 3.63 -17.44 -17.35
CA THR A 176 4.89 -16.86 -17.79
C THR A 176 5.87 -16.88 -16.64
N ARG A 177 6.87 -17.77 -16.78
CA ARG A 177 8.12 -17.66 -16.05
C ARG A 177 8.59 -16.21 -16.12
N TYR A 178 9.02 -15.66 -15.00
CA TYR A 178 9.58 -14.32 -14.96
C TYR A 178 10.88 -14.33 -14.18
N SER A 179 11.76 -13.40 -14.51
CA SER A 179 13.00 -13.25 -13.79
C SER A 179 12.89 -12.24 -12.66
N VAL A 180 13.66 -12.50 -11.60
CA VAL A 180 13.83 -11.63 -10.44
C VAL A 180 15.32 -11.48 -10.20
N LYS A 181 15.75 -10.25 -9.89
CA LYS A 181 17.15 -9.97 -9.51
C LYS A 181 17.22 -9.82 -7.98
N ILE A 182 18.11 -10.57 -7.34
CA ILE A 182 18.29 -10.59 -5.87
C ILE A 182 19.78 -10.57 -5.49
N PRO A 183 20.16 -10.15 -4.28
CA PRO A 183 21.56 -10.07 -3.87
C PRO A 183 22.29 -11.43 -3.93
N GLN A 184 23.48 -11.46 -4.55
CA GLN A 184 24.38 -12.63 -4.57
C GLN A 184 24.73 -13.11 -3.15
N LEU A 185 24.64 -12.22 -2.15
CA LEU A 185 24.86 -12.55 -0.74
C LEU A 185 23.99 -13.72 -0.25
N LEU A 186 22.77 -13.90 -0.77
CA LEU A 186 21.91 -15.04 -0.41
C LEU A 186 22.53 -16.40 -0.76
N PHE A 187 23.36 -16.45 -1.80
CA PHE A 187 23.98 -17.68 -2.29
C PHE A 187 25.40 -17.89 -1.71
N ASN A 188 25.99 -16.85 -1.12
CA ASN A 188 27.38 -16.90 -0.62
C ASN A 188 27.47 -17.21 0.89
N HIS A 189 26.34 -17.43 1.56
CA HIS A 189 26.29 -17.75 2.99
C HIS A 189 25.68 -19.13 3.22
N HIS A 190 26.17 -19.83 4.24
CA HIS A 190 25.66 -21.16 4.58
C HIS A 190 24.27 -21.11 5.23
N LEU A 191 24.01 -20.08 6.04
CA LEU A 191 22.74 -19.87 6.74
C LEU A 191 22.26 -18.43 6.56
N THR A 192 20.97 -18.23 6.37
CA THR A 192 20.34 -16.90 6.34
C THR A 192 19.30 -16.79 7.45
N LEU A 193 19.38 -15.73 8.25
CA LEU A 193 18.44 -15.38 9.31
C LEU A 193 17.79 -14.04 8.98
N ILE A 194 16.48 -13.93 9.16
CA ILE A 194 15.70 -12.74 8.79
C ILE A 194 15.00 -12.22 10.03
N ALA A 195 15.25 -10.96 10.41
CA ALA A 195 14.48 -10.29 11.43
C ALA A 195 13.31 -9.51 10.82
N GLY A 196 12.16 -9.52 11.48
CA GLY A 196 11.09 -8.60 11.13
C GLY A 196 9.96 -8.56 12.14
N ASP A 197 9.48 -7.38 12.49
CA ASP A 197 8.36 -7.23 13.42
C ASP A 197 7.02 -7.46 12.71
N THR A 198 6.09 -8.13 13.38
CA THR A 198 4.75 -8.42 12.83
C THR A 198 3.78 -7.28 13.17
N LYS A 199 3.34 -6.54 12.15
CA LYS A 199 2.34 -5.45 12.27
C LYS A 199 1.25 -5.57 11.23
N ILE A 200 0.02 -5.17 11.56
CA ILE A 200 -1.08 -5.14 10.58
C ILE A 200 -0.74 -4.21 9.42
N HIS A 201 -1.07 -4.65 8.21
CA HIS A 201 -0.74 -3.96 6.96
C HIS A 201 -1.89 -4.11 5.96
N PRO A 202 -2.26 -3.03 5.24
CA PRO A 202 -3.55 -2.99 4.55
C PRO A 202 -3.68 -4.07 3.49
N TYR A 203 -2.62 -4.36 2.73
CA TYR A 203 -2.68 -5.34 1.64
C TYR A 203 -2.28 -6.77 2.04
N GLU A 204 -1.89 -6.98 3.30
CA GLU A 204 -1.31 -8.24 3.75
C GLU A 204 -2.39 -9.17 4.30
N GLY A 205 -2.83 -10.08 3.44
CA GLY A 205 -3.87 -11.06 3.71
C GLY A 205 -3.58 -12.00 4.88
N ARG A 206 -2.30 -12.30 5.15
CA ARG A 206 -1.84 -13.19 6.22
C ARG A 206 -1.78 -12.50 7.58
N TYR A 207 -2.81 -11.72 7.90
CA TYR A 207 -3.06 -11.08 9.20
C TYR A 207 -2.03 -10.02 9.67
N GLY A 208 -0.82 -9.99 9.10
CA GLY A 208 0.24 -9.06 9.46
C GLY A 208 1.43 -9.10 8.50
N SER A 209 2.07 -7.94 8.33
CA SER A 209 3.26 -7.69 7.51
C SER A 209 4.53 -8.00 8.30
N GLY A 210 5.52 -8.52 7.59
CA GLY A 210 6.83 -8.89 8.12
C GLY A 210 7.23 -10.24 7.54
N GLY A 211 8.12 -10.95 8.25
CA GLY A 211 8.46 -12.33 7.95
C GLY A 211 9.43 -12.52 6.79
N ILE A 212 9.68 -13.79 6.48
CA ILE A 212 10.66 -14.23 5.49
C ILE A 212 10.25 -13.72 4.11
N ASN A 213 9.00 -14.00 3.73
CA ASN A 213 8.59 -13.83 2.35
C ASN A 213 8.59 -12.36 1.93
N LYS A 214 8.12 -11.45 2.80
CA LYS A 214 8.13 -10.02 2.51
C LYS A 214 9.55 -9.45 2.47
N MET A 215 10.45 -9.89 3.35
CA MET A 215 11.84 -9.44 3.31
C MET A 215 12.54 -9.89 2.02
N LEU A 216 12.32 -11.13 1.57
CA LEU A 216 12.88 -11.63 0.32
C LEU A 216 12.30 -10.95 -0.92
N ALA A 217 10.96 -10.88 -1.02
CA ALA A 217 10.27 -10.39 -2.22
C ALA A 217 10.16 -8.86 -2.31
N VAL A 218 10.29 -8.13 -1.19
CA VAL A 218 10.15 -6.68 -1.15
C VAL A 218 11.36 -5.98 -0.52
N GLY A 219 11.88 -6.52 0.59
CA GLY A 219 12.99 -5.89 1.32
C GLY A 219 14.29 -5.84 0.54
N ILE A 220 14.62 -6.91 -0.18
CA ILE A 220 15.90 -7.03 -0.91
C ILE A 220 15.77 -7.30 -2.42
N ALA A 221 14.55 -7.49 -2.92
CA ALA A 221 14.31 -7.75 -4.33
C ALA A 221 14.54 -6.50 -5.20
N SER A 222 14.69 -6.73 -6.50
CA SER A 222 14.77 -5.64 -7.48
C SER A 222 13.46 -4.85 -7.57
N LEU A 223 13.60 -3.65 -8.14
CA LEU A 223 12.49 -2.72 -8.29
C LEU A 223 11.32 -3.29 -9.09
N ASN A 224 11.60 -4.06 -10.13
CA ASN A 224 10.58 -4.68 -10.97
C ASN A 224 9.73 -5.68 -10.18
N GLU A 225 10.33 -6.41 -9.25
CA GLU A 225 9.59 -7.35 -8.39
C GLU A 225 8.72 -6.63 -7.36
N ILE A 226 9.26 -5.58 -6.73
CA ILE A 226 8.48 -4.72 -5.82
C ILE A 226 7.27 -4.14 -6.55
N ARG A 227 7.43 -3.68 -7.80
CA ARG A 227 6.31 -3.14 -8.59
C ARG A 227 5.27 -4.18 -8.93
N ARG A 228 5.70 -5.40 -9.27
CA ARG A 228 4.80 -6.49 -9.62
C ARG A 228 3.84 -6.75 -8.47
N SER A 229 4.36 -6.86 -7.25
CA SER A 229 3.54 -7.05 -6.04
C SER A 229 2.73 -5.81 -5.64
N HIS A 230 3.13 -4.60 -6.04
CA HIS A 230 2.46 -3.34 -5.69
C HIS A 230 1.76 -2.66 -6.87
N SER A 231 1.33 -3.41 -7.88
CA SER A 231 0.63 -2.83 -9.03
C SER A 231 -0.78 -2.35 -8.67
N THR A 232 -1.33 -1.45 -9.48
CA THR A 232 -2.70 -0.95 -9.28
C THR A 232 -3.71 -2.10 -9.27
N SER A 233 -3.62 -3.02 -10.22
CA SER A 233 -4.51 -4.20 -10.29
C SER A 233 -4.43 -5.09 -9.06
N VAL A 234 -3.24 -5.23 -8.48
CA VAL A 234 -3.04 -6.04 -7.26
C VAL A 234 -3.58 -5.32 -6.04
N LEU A 235 -3.26 -4.04 -5.84
CA LEU A 235 -3.61 -3.31 -4.62
C LEU A 235 -5.06 -2.79 -4.59
N LEU A 236 -5.71 -2.69 -5.76
CA LEU A 236 -7.15 -2.39 -5.86
C LEU A 236 -8.04 -3.64 -5.94
N ALA A 237 -7.46 -4.84 -5.97
CA ALA A 237 -8.27 -6.06 -5.89
C ALA A 237 -9.08 -6.07 -4.58
N THR A 238 -10.34 -6.48 -4.65
CA THR A 238 -11.25 -6.52 -3.50
C THR A 238 -10.74 -7.42 -2.37
N THR A 239 -9.93 -8.43 -2.72
CA THR A 239 -9.31 -9.37 -1.77
C THR A 239 -7.94 -8.91 -1.28
N ALA A 240 -7.37 -7.82 -1.81
CA ALA A 240 -6.08 -7.28 -1.38
C ALA A 240 -6.22 -6.45 -0.10
N ARG A 241 -6.60 -7.12 0.99
CA ARG A 241 -6.90 -6.52 2.28
C ARG A 241 -6.44 -7.38 3.46
N ALA A 242 -6.26 -6.75 4.61
CA ALA A 242 -5.73 -7.38 5.82
C ALA A 242 -6.66 -8.50 6.32
N GLY A 243 -6.19 -9.74 6.41
CA GLY A 243 -6.97 -10.89 6.88
C GLY A 243 -7.77 -11.62 5.80
N ASP A 244 -7.55 -11.30 4.52
CA ASP A 244 -8.08 -12.07 3.39
C ASP A 244 -6.96 -12.95 2.78
N PRO A 245 -6.99 -14.28 2.98
CA PRO A 245 -5.91 -15.17 2.52
C PRO A 245 -5.83 -15.28 0.99
N THR A 246 -6.86 -14.82 0.26
CA THR A 246 -6.89 -14.83 -1.21
C THR A 246 -6.25 -13.59 -1.84
N SER A 247 -5.64 -12.72 -1.02
CA SER A 247 -4.97 -11.51 -1.44
C SER A 247 -3.95 -11.78 -2.57
N PRO A 248 -4.08 -11.16 -3.76
CA PRO A 248 -3.12 -11.33 -4.84
C PRO A 248 -1.74 -10.81 -4.47
N PHE A 249 -1.67 -9.78 -3.62
CA PHE A 249 -0.41 -9.26 -3.06
C PHE A 249 0.36 -10.36 -2.34
N VAL A 250 -0.32 -11.11 -1.47
CA VAL A 250 0.26 -12.24 -0.72
C VAL A 250 0.72 -13.33 -1.66
N LYS A 251 -0.16 -13.75 -2.58
CA LYS A 251 0.15 -14.82 -3.53
C LYS A 251 1.42 -14.51 -4.33
N MET A 252 1.60 -13.26 -4.75
CA MET A 252 2.79 -12.84 -5.49
C MET A 252 4.04 -12.89 -4.63
N ILE A 253 3.98 -12.32 -3.42
CA ILE A 253 5.09 -12.37 -2.45
C ILE A 253 5.50 -13.81 -2.13
N ASP A 254 4.54 -14.69 -1.88
CA ASP A 254 4.79 -16.10 -1.57
C ASP A 254 5.42 -16.83 -2.76
N THR A 255 4.89 -16.62 -3.96
CA THR A 255 5.44 -17.22 -5.19
C THR A 255 6.91 -16.82 -5.39
N THR A 256 7.21 -15.52 -5.24
CA THR A 256 8.57 -14.99 -5.39
C THR A 256 9.49 -15.53 -4.32
N ALA A 257 9.07 -15.49 -3.05
CA ALA A 257 9.86 -15.97 -1.93
C ALA A 257 10.18 -17.47 -2.05
N GLN A 258 9.19 -18.29 -2.41
CA GLN A 258 9.39 -19.73 -2.65
C GLN A 258 10.38 -19.98 -3.79
N GLY A 259 10.28 -19.22 -4.90
CA GLY A 259 11.23 -19.35 -5.99
C GLY A 259 12.66 -18.91 -5.61
N ILE A 260 12.81 -17.87 -4.78
CA ILE A 260 14.10 -17.47 -4.20
C ILE A 260 14.66 -18.59 -3.32
N GLN A 261 13.85 -19.11 -2.38
CA GLN A 261 14.24 -20.17 -1.46
C GLN A 261 14.67 -21.43 -2.22
N GLN A 262 13.90 -21.82 -3.25
CA GLN A 262 14.24 -22.95 -4.11
C GLN A 262 15.57 -22.71 -4.83
N ALA A 263 15.77 -21.52 -5.41
CA ALA A 263 17.01 -21.17 -6.08
C ALA A 263 18.21 -21.21 -5.14
N MET A 264 18.05 -20.76 -3.88
CA MET A 264 19.12 -20.82 -2.87
C MET A 264 19.57 -22.25 -2.60
N ILE A 265 18.66 -23.23 -2.59
CA ILE A 265 19.03 -24.63 -2.27
C ILE A 265 19.37 -25.47 -3.49
N SER A 266 18.91 -25.10 -4.70
CA SER A 266 19.04 -25.94 -5.90
C SER A 266 20.14 -25.49 -6.86
N ARG A 267 20.63 -24.25 -6.76
CA ARG A 267 21.68 -23.74 -7.66
C ARG A 267 23.05 -24.33 -7.30
N PRO A 268 23.79 -24.93 -8.25
CA PRO A 268 25.09 -25.56 -7.96
C PRO A 268 26.13 -24.64 -7.32
N GLU A 269 26.10 -23.34 -7.65
CA GLU A 269 27.00 -22.32 -7.13
C GLU A 269 26.60 -21.80 -5.74
N SER A 270 25.42 -22.19 -5.23
CA SER A 270 24.95 -21.75 -3.92
C SER A 270 25.62 -22.51 -2.79
N GLN A 271 26.04 -21.77 -1.77
CA GLN A 271 26.56 -22.30 -0.51
C GLN A 271 25.48 -22.49 0.55
N ALA A 272 24.24 -22.06 0.29
CA ALA A 272 23.16 -22.14 1.26
C ALA A 272 22.86 -23.61 1.62
N MET A 273 22.90 -23.92 2.91
CA MET A 273 22.66 -25.26 3.46
C MET A 273 21.21 -25.45 3.94
N SER A 274 20.43 -24.37 3.94
CA SER A 274 19.01 -24.37 4.29
C SER A 274 18.30 -23.23 3.58
N VAL A 275 16.97 -23.28 3.59
CA VAL A 275 16.17 -22.08 3.35
C VAL A 275 16.39 -21.07 4.51
N PRO A 276 16.06 -19.79 4.33
CA PRO A 276 16.18 -18.79 5.39
C PRO A 276 15.27 -19.11 6.59
N TYR A 277 15.77 -18.82 7.79
CA TYR A 277 14.96 -18.81 9.01
C TYR A 277 14.54 -17.37 9.33
N GLY A 278 13.31 -17.20 9.82
CA GLY A 278 12.78 -15.93 10.26
C GLY A 278 12.67 -15.88 11.78
N PHE A 279 12.92 -14.70 12.34
CA PHE A 279 12.63 -14.34 13.71
C PHE A 279 11.73 -13.11 13.70
N THR A 280 10.56 -13.24 14.29
CA THR A 280 9.58 -12.14 14.37
C THR A 280 9.07 -11.97 15.78
N VAL A 281 8.72 -10.73 16.10
CA VAL A 281 8.12 -10.35 17.38
C VAL A 281 6.85 -9.55 17.14
N LEU A 282 5.93 -9.66 18.08
CA LEU A 282 4.85 -8.72 18.29
C LEU A 282 5.26 -7.83 19.45
N ALA A 283 5.49 -6.55 19.19
CA ALA A 283 5.96 -5.61 20.18
C ALA A 283 5.44 -4.20 19.92
N GLN A 284 5.22 -3.46 21.00
CA GLN A 284 5.01 -2.02 20.94
C GLN A 284 6.36 -1.28 20.86
N ASP A 285 7.32 -1.68 21.70
CA ASP A 285 8.70 -1.19 21.77
C ASP A 285 9.61 -2.28 22.38
N GLU A 286 10.84 -1.92 22.79
CA GLU A 286 11.78 -2.89 23.39
C GLU A 286 11.40 -3.37 24.78
N ASP A 287 10.63 -2.56 25.51
CA ASP A 287 10.22 -2.85 26.88
C ASP A 287 8.86 -3.56 26.91
N GLN A 288 8.13 -3.55 25.80
CA GLN A 288 6.80 -4.13 25.65
C GLN A 288 6.76 -5.11 24.46
N ILE A 289 7.35 -6.28 24.68
CA ILE A 289 7.33 -7.41 23.75
C ILE A 289 6.28 -8.40 24.24
N TRP A 290 5.31 -8.72 23.38
CA TRP A 290 4.13 -9.49 23.77
C TRP A 290 4.25 -10.96 23.38
N ASP A 291 4.86 -11.23 22.23
CA ASP A 291 4.95 -12.58 21.68
C ASP A 291 6.04 -12.64 20.59
N MET A 292 6.52 -13.84 20.26
CA MET A 292 7.55 -14.05 19.25
C MET A 292 7.37 -15.37 18.51
N ALA A 293 8.02 -15.49 17.35
CA ALA A 293 8.11 -16.76 16.64
C ALA A 293 9.44 -16.89 15.88
N PHE A 294 9.93 -18.13 15.76
CA PHE A 294 11.12 -18.48 14.99
C PHE A 294 10.83 -19.70 14.11
N GLY A 295 11.27 -19.70 12.85
CA GLY A 295 11.09 -20.85 11.96
C GLY A 295 11.52 -20.61 10.52
N ASP A 296 11.52 -21.64 9.69
CA ASP A 296 11.99 -21.65 8.30
C ASP A 296 10.87 -21.55 7.25
N HIS A 297 9.62 -21.64 7.68
CA HIS A 297 8.43 -21.51 6.83
C HIS A 297 7.53 -20.40 7.32
N GLU A 298 7.01 -19.55 6.42
CA GLU A 298 6.15 -18.41 6.77
C GLU A 298 4.94 -18.74 7.69
N ASN A 299 4.52 -20.01 7.76
CA ASN A 299 3.52 -20.50 8.71
C ASN A 299 3.92 -20.29 10.19
N TYR A 300 5.23 -20.24 10.52
CA TYR A 300 5.74 -20.09 11.88
C TYR A 300 5.19 -18.84 12.59
N ARG A 301 4.89 -17.77 11.84
CA ARG A 301 4.39 -16.50 12.39
C ARG A 301 2.89 -16.29 12.25
N GLN A 302 2.14 -17.26 11.71
CA GLN A 302 0.72 -17.05 11.41
C GLN A 302 -0.12 -16.94 12.67
N GLU A 303 0.18 -17.72 13.70
CA GLU A 303 -0.48 -17.60 15.01
C GLU A 303 -0.25 -16.21 15.62
N LEU A 304 1.00 -15.76 15.67
CA LEU A 304 1.39 -14.41 16.11
C LEU A 304 0.62 -13.32 15.34
N ALA A 305 0.56 -13.43 14.01
CA ALA A 305 -0.14 -12.48 13.16
C ALA A 305 -1.65 -12.51 13.37
N GLN A 306 -2.25 -13.70 13.55
CA GLN A 306 -3.67 -13.88 13.85
C GLN A 306 -4.04 -13.29 15.22
N ASN A 307 -3.21 -13.49 16.24
CA ASN A 307 -3.42 -12.91 17.57
C ASN A 307 -3.40 -11.38 17.49
N ASN A 308 -2.41 -10.80 16.81
CA ASN A 308 -2.37 -9.35 16.55
C ASN A 308 -3.62 -8.87 15.79
N TYR A 309 -4.03 -9.62 14.76
CA TYR A 309 -5.20 -9.32 13.94
C TYR A 309 -6.50 -9.28 14.74
N ARG A 310 -6.77 -10.30 15.56
CA ARG A 310 -7.96 -10.38 16.43
C ARG A 310 -8.09 -9.14 17.32
N ASN A 311 -6.96 -8.62 17.80
CA ASN A 311 -6.91 -7.42 18.64
C ASN A 311 -7.10 -6.08 17.90
N HIS A 312 -7.27 -6.13 16.58
CA HIS A 312 -7.54 -4.95 15.75
C HIS A 312 -8.80 -5.10 14.90
N VAL A 313 -9.54 -6.21 15.02
CA VAL A 313 -10.82 -6.41 14.36
C VAL A 313 -11.94 -6.10 15.33
N PHE A 314 -12.85 -5.24 14.91
CA PHE A 314 -14.01 -4.85 15.68
C PHE A 314 -15.28 -5.06 14.86
N SER A 315 -16.29 -5.65 15.49
CA SER A 315 -17.62 -5.77 14.90
C SER A 315 -18.40 -4.47 15.10
N VAL A 316 -19.14 -4.04 14.08
CA VAL A 316 -19.99 -2.85 14.14
C VAL A 316 -21.42 -3.16 13.69
N ASP A 317 -22.38 -2.61 14.43
CA ASP A 317 -23.81 -2.90 14.29
C ASP A 317 -24.58 -1.82 13.50
N THR A 318 -23.92 -0.72 13.13
CA THR A 318 -24.48 0.38 12.32
C THR A 318 -23.53 0.75 11.17
N THR A 319 -24.06 1.47 10.19
CA THR A 319 -23.25 2.13 9.15
C THR A 319 -22.92 3.54 9.59
N PHE A 320 -21.73 4.02 9.23
CA PHE A 320 -21.27 5.34 9.61
C PHE A 320 -21.63 6.41 8.58
N ASN A 321 -22.03 7.56 9.11
CA ASN A 321 -22.28 8.81 8.40
C ASN A 321 -21.02 9.67 8.31
N LEU A 322 -20.26 9.69 9.41
CA LEU A 322 -19.04 10.46 9.56
C LEU A 322 -17.95 9.56 10.14
N VAL A 323 -16.79 9.52 9.50
CA VAL A 323 -15.59 8.88 10.03
C VAL A 323 -14.58 9.96 10.38
N ILE A 324 -14.29 10.09 11.67
CA ILE A 324 -13.24 10.97 12.19
C ILE A 324 -11.99 10.12 12.34
N SER A 325 -10.93 10.46 11.63
CA SER A 325 -9.61 9.83 11.74
C SER A 325 -8.63 10.81 12.38
N ASP A 326 -7.85 10.29 13.31
CA ASP A 326 -6.64 10.93 13.81
C ASP A 326 -5.41 10.22 13.24
N ILE A 327 -4.23 10.82 13.40
CA ILE A 327 -2.97 10.20 12.94
C ILE A 327 -2.42 9.21 13.96
N GLU A 328 -1.78 8.16 13.45
CA GLU A 328 -0.87 7.38 14.28
C GLU A 328 0.33 8.26 14.72
N PRO A 329 0.91 8.03 15.91
CA PRO A 329 2.15 8.71 16.31
C PRO A 329 3.23 8.59 15.22
N LYS A 330 3.90 9.71 14.91
CA LYS A 330 4.93 9.83 13.87
C LYS A 330 4.45 9.60 12.43
N ARG A 331 3.14 9.56 12.16
CA ARG A 331 2.57 9.42 10.81
C ARG A 331 1.88 10.68 10.27
N GLY A 332 1.92 11.78 11.01
CA GLY A 332 1.42 13.10 10.58
C GLY A 332 2.35 13.85 9.62
N THR A 333 3.14 13.13 8.82
CA THR A 333 4.18 13.71 7.97
C THR A 333 3.59 14.42 6.75
N ASP A 334 2.54 13.84 6.19
CA ASP A 334 1.86 14.35 5.00
C ASP A 334 0.41 13.86 4.92
N ILE A 335 -0.34 14.42 3.98
CA ILE A 335 -1.79 14.20 3.80
C ILE A 335 -2.13 12.71 3.83
N LEU A 336 -1.43 11.91 3.02
CA LEU A 336 -1.83 10.53 2.77
C LEU A 336 -1.17 9.53 3.72
N ALA A 337 -0.02 9.84 4.32
CA ALA A 337 0.54 9.06 5.41
C ALA A 337 -0.41 8.99 6.62
N GLY A 338 -1.06 10.11 6.96
CA GLY A 338 -2.03 10.20 8.06
C GLY A 338 -3.38 9.53 7.77
N ALA A 339 -3.76 9.39 6.50
CA ALA A 339 -5.07 8.86 6.08
C ALA A 339 -5.19 7.32 6.12
N ARG A 340 -4.24 6.61 6.75
CA ARG A 340 -4.17 5.15 6.68
C ARG A 340 -5.39 4.47 7.31
N ALA A 341 -5.93 4.97 8.41
CA ALA A 341 -7.12 4.37 9.03
C ALA A 341 -8.36 4.41 8.11
N LEU A 342 -8.53 5.52 7.36
CA LEU A 342 -9.60 5.64 6.35
C LEU A 342 -9.47 4.57 5.26
N GLN A 343 -8.24 4.21 4.87
CA GLN A 343 -8.01 3.13 3.91
C GLN A 343 -8.63 1.80 4.36
N TYR A 344 -8.47 1.44 5.65
CA TYR A 344 -8.99 0.18 6.18
C TYR A 344 -10.52 0.15 6.15
N ILE A 345 -11.16 1.30 6.36
CA ILE A 345 -12.62 1.44 6.22
C ILE A 345 -13.03 1.18 4.77
N CYS A 346 -12.34 1.78 3.79
CA CYS A 346 -12.61 1.54 2.37
C CYS A 346 -12.40 0.08 1.98
N ASP A 347 -11.32 -0.56 2.44
CA ASP A 347 -10.97 -1.94 2.10
C ASP A 347 -11.99 -2.97 2.63
N TRP A 348 -12.71 -2.63 3.71
CA TRP A 348 -13.73 -3.47 4.35
C TRP A 348 -15.17 -3.02 4.08
N ASN A 349 -15.37 -1.94 3.32
CA ASN A 349 -16.70 -1.46 2.95
C ASN A 349 -17.24 -2.21 1.73
N GLU A 350 -17.85 -3.37 1.95
CA GLU A 350 -18.44 -4.19 0.89
C GLU A 350 -19.89 -3.81 0.58
N LYS A 351 -20.36 -4.13 -0.63
CA LYS A 351 -21.78 -3.97 -1.00
C LYS A 351 -22.72 -4.84 -0.16
N SER A 352 -22.29 -6.05 0.19
CA SER A 352 -23.01 -7.02 1.03
C SER A 352 -22.97 -6.69 2.52
N ALA A 353 -21.95 -5.93 2.94
CA ALA A 353 -21.64 -5.65 4.33
C ALA A 353 -21.13 -4.21 4.48
N PRO A 354 -21.94 -3.19 4.14
CA PRO A 354 -21.47 -1.81 4.11
C PRO A 354 -21.11 -1.34 5.52
N LEU A 355 -19.97 -0.67 5.65
CA LEU A 355 -19.55 0.04 6.87
C LEU A 355 -19.96 1.51 6.81
N LEU A 356 -20.00 2.07 5.62
CA LEU A 356 -20.41 3.44 5.35
C LEU A 356 -21.85 3.44 4.87
N LYS A 357 -22.60 4.51 5.13
CA LYS A 357 -23.87 4.70 4.40
C LYS A 357 -23.59 4.70 2.90
N PRO A 358 -24.51 4.15 2.07
CA PRO A 358 -24.24 3.79 0.70
C PRO A 358 -23.39 4.84 -0.03
N PRO A 359 -22.25 4.42 -0.61
CA PRO A 359 -21.42 5.32 -1.40
C PRO A 359 -22.30 5.88 -2.53
N ASN A 360 -22.11 7.16 -2.84
CA ASN A 360 -22.91 8.03 -3.72
C ASN A 360 -23.99 8.86 -3.04
N GLN A 361 -24.29 8.63 -1.75
CA GLN A 361 -25.28 9.45 -1.07
C GLN A 361 -24.62 10.41 -0.09
N ASN A 362 -23.97 9.99 1.01
CA ASN A 362 -23.96 10.89 2.18
C ASN A 362 -22.76 10.79 3.16
N SER A 363 -21.74 9.96 2.88
CA SER A 363 -20.67 9.70 3.86
C SER A 363 -19.55 10.74 3.84
N VAL A 364 -19.10 11.17 5.02
CA VAL A 364 -18.08 12.20 5.24
C VAL A 364 -16.89 11.61 5.99
N ALA A 365 -15.67 11.98 5.62
CA ALA A 365 -14.46 11.73 6.40
C ALA A 365 -13.87 13.06 6.90
N LEU A 366 -13.41 13.09 8.15
CA LEU A 366 -12.62 14.17 8.72
C LEU A 366 -11.30 13.61 9.22
N LEU A 367 -10.18 14.12 8.70
CA LEU A 367 -8.83 13.77 9.13
C LEU A 367 -8.19 14.95 9.85
N TYR A 368 -7.84 14.78 11.12
CA TYR A 368 -6.95 15.70 11.83
C TYR A 368 -5.51 15.30 11.54
N ASN A 369 -4.77 16.12 10.77
CA ASN A 369 -3.40 15.81 10.36
C ASN A 369 -2.55 17.09 10.23
N PRO A 370 -1.46 17.24 11.00
CA PRO A 370 -0.63 18.44 10.97
C PRO A 370 0.16 18.59 9.66
N CYS A 371 0.45 17.49 8.96
CA CYS A 371 1.21 17.48 7.69
C CYS A 371 2.52 18.28 7.80
N ASN A 372 3.34 18.02 8.81
CA ASN A 372 4.42 18.93 9.20
C ASN A 372 5.83 18.54 8.72
N GLU A 373 5.97 17.57 7.80
CA GLU A 373 7.28 17.13 7.31
C GLU A 373 7.75 17.98 6.11
N PRO A 374 8.78 18.84 6.28
CA PRO A 374 9.25 19.71 5.20
C PRO A 374 9.80 18.92 4.01
N LEU A 375 10.44 17.77 4.27
CA LEU A 375 11.02 16.91 3.24
C LEU A 375 9.97 16.22 2.35
N ASN A 376 8.71 16.18 2.79
CA ASN A 376 7.60 15.62 2.01
C ASN A 376 6.86 16.74 1.26
N ASN A 377 7.60 17.53 0.48
CA ASN A 377 7.06 18.67 -0.27
C ASN A 377 6.22 19.58 0.64
N SER A 378 6.79 19.96 1.80
CA SER A 378 6.11 20.76 2.82
C SER A 378 4.77 20.16 3.28
N GLY A 379 4.73 18.85 3.53
CA GLY A 379 3.55 18.14 4.03
C GLY A 379 2.55 17.65 2.99
N ILE A 380 2.75 17.91 1.70
CA ILE A 380 1.83 17.42 0.65
C ILE A 380 2.00 15.90 0.44
N GLY A 381 3.25 15.43 0.39
CA GLY A 381 3.60 14.04 0.12
C GLY A 381 5.05 13.89 -0.32
N ASN A 382 5.60 12.67 -0.27
CA ASN A 382 6.89 12.41 -0.90
C ASN A 382 6.82 12.67 -2.43
N ASP A 383 7.96 12.71 -3.11
CA ASP A 383 8.03 13.09 -4.54
C ASP A 383 7.07 12.28 -5.41
N GLY A 384 7.04 10.96 -5.21
CA GLY A 384 6.13 10.09 -5.97
C GLY A 384 4.65 10.36 -5.65
N THR A 385 4.29 10.73 -4.42
CA THR A 385 2.92 11.14 -4.10
C THR A 385 2.59 12.47 -4.74
N LYS A 386 3.47 13.46 -4.64
CA LYS A 386 3.25 14.80 -5.21
C LYS A 386 3.06 14.73 -6.71
N GLU A 387 3.92 13.98 -7.41
CA GLU A 387 3.82 13.73 -8.85
C GLU A 387 2.43 13.19 -9.25
N GLN A 388 1.91 12.18 -8.54
CA GLN A 388 0.59 11.63 -8.87
C GLN A 388 -0.57 12.56 -8.50
N LEU A 389 -0.40 13.42 -7.49
CA LEU A 389 -1.39 14.45 -7.15
C LEU A 389 -1.37 15.61 -8.15
N ASP A 390 -0.23 15.92 -8.76
CA ASP A 390 -0.13 16.94 -9.82
C ASP A 390 -0.82 16.50 -11.10
N ILE A 391 -0.71 15.21 -11.45
CA ILE A 391 -1.50 14.64 -12.54
C ILE A 391 -3.00 14.71 -12.22
N LEU A 392 -3.41 14.44 -10.97
CA LEU A 392 -4.81 14.59 -10.57
C LEU A 392 -5.27 16.05 -10.64
N LEU A 393 -4.41 17.01 -10.27
CA LEU A 393 -4.67 18.45 -10.41
C LEU A 393 -4.93 18.82 -11.89
N GLU A 394 -4.05 18.41 -12.79
CA GLU A 394 -4.21 18.63 -14.24
C GLU A 394 -5.54 18.05 -14.74
N MET A 395 -5.82 16.78 -14.44
CA MET A 395 -7.08 16.13 -14.82
C MET A 395 -8.31 16.84 -14.25
N THR A 396 -8.23 17.35 -13.01
CA THR A 396 -9.33 18.04 -12.34
C THR A 396 -9.63 19.40 -12.99
N GLN A 397 -8.58 20.13 -13.40
CA GLN A 397 -8.72 21.39 -14.14
C GLN A 397 -9.44 21.18 -15.47
N GLU A 398 -9.06 20.16 -16.24
CA GLU A 398 -9.73 19.86 -17.50
C GLU A 398 -11.19 19.47 -17.32
N HIS A 399 -11.50 18.63 -16.32
CA HIS A 399 -12.88 18.25 -16.03
C HIS A 399 -13.71 19.46 -15.56
N ARG A 400 -13.13 20.38 -14.80
CA ARG A 400 -13.78 21.64 -14.42
C ARG A 400 -14.21 22.42 -15.66
N ASP A 401 -13.33 22.57 -16.64
CA ASP A 401 -13.64 23.30 -17.87
C ASP A 401 -14.76 22.62 -18.68
N LEU A 402 -14.76 21.28 -18.73
CA LEU A 402 -15.81 20.50 -19.40
C LEU A 402 -17.20 20.64 -18.75
N ILE A 403 -17.27 20.78 -17.42
CA ILE A 403 -18.55 20.80 -16.69
C ILE A 403 -19.06 22.21 -16.39
N LYS A 404 -18.21 23.23 -16.48
CA LYS A 404 -18.57 24.63 -16.19
C LYS A 404 -19.84 25.06 -16.91
N GLY A 405 -19.94 24.78 -18.21
CA GLY A 405 -21.13 25.12 -19.00
C GLY A 405 -22.39 24.36 -18.61
N GLN A 406 -22.26 23.16 -18.03
CA GLN A 406 -23.40 22.37 -17.53
C GLN A 406 -23.86 22.89 -16.16
N LEU A 407 -22.92 23.21 -15.26
CA LEU A 407 -23.22 23.79 -13.95
C LEU A 407 -23.95 25.12 -14.07
N LEU A 408 -23.54 25.98 -15.00
CA LEU A 408 -24.18 27.29 -15.23
C LEU A 408 -25.63 27.16 -15.72
N LYS A 409 -25.96 26.05 -16.37
CA LYS A 409 -27.31 25.75 -16.88
C LYS A 409 -28.16 24.97 -15.88
N ALA A 410 -27.56 24.45 -14.80
CA ALA A 410 -28.30 23.69 -13.80
C ALA A 410 -29.31 24.60 -13.08
N THR A 411 -30.53 24.11 -12.99
CA THR A 411 -31.68 24.82 -12.40
C THR A 411 -32.03 24.31 -11.01
N SER A 412 -31.45 23.18 -10.60
CA SER A 412 -31.70 22.54 -9.31
C SER A 412 -30.45 21.91 -8.70
N TRP A 413 -30.49 21.67 -7.38
CA TRP A 413 -29.43 20.95 -6.67
C TRP A 413 -29.26 19.51 -7.15
N GLN A 414 -30.35 18.84 -7.52
CA GLN A 414 -30.31 17.47 -8.04
C GLN A 414 -29.55 17.39 -9.36
N GLU A 415 -29.68 18.41 -10.22
CA GLU A 415 -28.91 18.51 -11.47
C GLU A 415 -27.42 18.74 -11.19
N ILE A 416 -27.09 19.67 -10.28
CA ILE A 416 -25.70 19.91 -9.85
C ILE A 416 -25.07 18.63 -9.32
N GLU A 417 -25.75 17.93 -8.39
CA GLU A 417 -25.24 16.69 -7.81
C GLU A 417 -25.07 15.59 -8.87
N LYS A 418 -25.97 15.50 -9.84
CA LYS A 418 -25.87 14.54 -10.95
C LYS A 418 -24.66 14.85 -11.83
N ILE A 419 -24.45 16.11 -12.22
CA ILE A 419 -23.29 16.55 -13.03
C ILE A 419 -22.00 16.19 -12.30
N LEU A 420 -21.86 16.65 -11.05
CA LEU A 420 -20.64 16.43 -10.26
C LEU A 420 -20.36 14.95 -10.05
N ARG A 421 -21.39 14.13 -9.78
CA ARG A 421 -21.20 12.68 -9.60
C ARG A 421 -20.68 12.02 -10.87
N ILE A 422 -21.30 12.26 -12.02
CA ILE A 422 -20.89 11.65 -13.29
C ILE A 422 -19.45 12.07 -13.63
N SER A 423 -19.13 13.36 -13.48
CA SER A 423 -17.81 13.88 -13.80
C SER A 423 -16.74 13.43 -12.81
N ARG A 424 -17.07 13.30 -11.53
CA ARG A 424 -16.18 12.72 -10.52
C ARG A 424 -15.89 11.25 -10.82
N ASP A 425 -16.92 10.46 -11.13
CA ASP A 425 -16.75 9.04 -11.44
C ASP A 425 -15.86 8.84 -12.68
N ASP A 426 -16.04 9.66 -13.71
CA ASP A 426 -15.20 9.64 -14.91
C ASP A 426 -13.75 10.06 -14.60
N LEU A 427 -13.55 11.17 -13.89
CA LEU A 427 -12.23 11.64 -13.44
C LEU A 427 -11.48 10.58 -12.63
N LEU A 428 -12.12 9.98 -11.63
CA LEU A 428 -11.50 8.95 -10.79
C LEU A 428 -11.17 7.68 -11.59
N LYS A 429 -11.99 7.32 -12.59
CA LYS A 429 -11.73 6.20 -13.49
C LYS A 429 -10.53 6.49 -14.42
N GLN A 430 -10.42 7.70 -14.96
CA GLN A 430 -9.27 8.12 -15.75
C GLN A 430 -7.99 8.15 -14.91
N TRP A 431 -8.06 8.66 -13.67
CA TRP A 431 -6.92 8.66 -12.76
C TRP A 431 -6.50 7.24 -12.36
N GLN A 432 -7.45 6.35 -12.08
CA GLN A 432 -7.17 4.93 -11.85
C GLN A 432 -6.46 4.28 -13.04
N LEU A 433 -6.88 4.58 -14.27
CA LEU A 433 -6.24 4.07 -15.48
C LEU A 433 -4.81 4.60 -15.61
N HIS A 434 -4.57 5.89 -15.34
CA HIS A 434 -3.22 6.47 -15.32
C HIS A 434 -2.32 5.75 -14.30
N LEU A 435 -2.79 5.61 -13.05
CA LEU A 435 -2.05 4.88 -12.01
C LEU A 435 -1.76 3.43 -12.43
N GLN A 436 -2.72 2.78 -13.11
CA GLN A 436 -2.53 1.45 -13.67
C GLN A 436 -1.40 1.43 -14.69
N VAL A 437 -1.41 2.31 -15.69
CA VAL A 437 -0.38 2.39 -16.73
C VAL A 437 1.00 2.65 -16.11
N VAL A 438 1.10 3.56 -15.13
CA VAL A 438 2.37 3.84 -14.42
C VAL A 438 2.89 2.59 -13.69
N SER A 439 2.01 1.83 -13.01
CA SER A 439 2.45 0.61 -12.32
C SER A 439 2.74 -0.59 -13.22
N GLU A 440 2.09 -0.67 -14.39
CA GLU A 440 1.98 -1.90 -15.17
C GLU A 440 2.52 -1.76 -16.60
N ALA A 441 3.23 -0.65 -16.91
CA ALA A 441 3.75 -0.35 -18.24
C ALA A 441 4.45 -1.54 -18.91
N ASP A 442 5.36 -2.21 -18.21
CA ASP A 442 6.12 -3.35 -18.75
C ASP A 442 5.20 -4.50 -19.18
N GLN A 443 4.16 -4.79 -18.37
CA GLN A 443 3.19 -5.84 -18.69
C GLN A 443 2.28 -5.44 -19.84
N ILE A 444 1.89 -4.17 -19.90
CA ILE A 444 1.09 -3.60 -20.99
C ILE A 444 1.87 -3.69 -22.30
N TRP A 445 3.15 -3.29 -22.32
CA TRP A 445 3.99 -3.38 -23.51
C TRP A 445 4.20 -4.82 -23.98
N LEU A 446 4.50 -5.76 -23.07
CA LEU A 446 4.63 -7.19 -23.41
C LEU A 446 3.34 -7.79 -23.98
N GLN A 447 2.18 -7.38 -23.45
CA GLN A 447 0.88 -7.82 -23.97
C GLN A 447 0.58 -7.22 -25.35
N LEU A 448 0.88 -5.94 -25.56
CA LEU A 448 0.78 -5.28 -26.87
C LEU A 448 1.70 -5.95 -27.89
N GLU A 449 2.94 -6.24 -27.54
CA GLU A 449 3.93 -6.94 -28.39
C GLU A 449 3.40 -8.31 -28.81
N LYS A 450 2.90 -9.10 -27.84
CA LYS A 450 2.34 -10.43 -28.09
C LYS A 450 1.14 -10.37 -29.04
N LEU A 451 0.24 -9.41 -28.85
CA LEU A 451 -0.92 -9.23 -29.73
C LEU A 451 -0.51 -8.77 -31.13
N ALA A 452 0.37 -7.77 -31.22
CA ALA A 452 0.85 -7.24 -32.49
C ALA A 452 1.59 -8.30 -33.32
N LYS A 453 2.45 -9.13 -32.69
CA LYS A 453 3.10 -10.27 -33.35
C LYS A 453 2.11 -11.31 -33.85
N LYS A 454 1.02 -11.58 -33.11
CA LYS A 454 -0.05 -12.48 -33.58
C LYS A 454 -0.77 -11.91 -34.80
N VAL A 455 -1.13 -10.63 -34.77
CA VAL A 455 -1.73 -9.95 -35.93
C VAL A 455 -0.81 -10.05 -37.15
N LEU A 456 0.49 -9.75 -36.99
CA LEU A 456 1.46 -9.85 -38.08
C LEU A 456 1.53 -11.27 -38.66
N ALA A 457 1.63 -12.28 -37.79
CA ALA A 457 1.70 -13.67 -38.21
C ALA A 457 0.45 -14.14 -38.99
N HIS A 458 -0.73 -13.61 -38.66
CA HIS A 458 -1.96 -13.86 -39.43
C HIS A 458 -1.96 -13.11 -40.77
N ARG A 459 -1.65 -11.81 -40.76
CA ARG A 459 -1.56 -10.99 -41.99
C ARG A 459 -0.54 -11.54 -42.98
N SER A 460 0.64 -11.98 -42.53
CA SER A 460 1.67 -12.59 -43.37
C SER A 460 1.23 -13.91 -44.04
N LYS A 461 0.18 -14.57 -43.53
CA LYS A 461 -0.44 -15.74 -44.13
C LYS A 461 -1.64 -15.39 -45.02
N GLY A 462 -1.92 -14.10 -45.24
CA GLY A 462 -3.13 -13.63 -45.93
C GLY A 462 -4.42 -13.81 -45.14
N VAL A 463 -4.34 -14.09 -43.84
CA VAL A 463 -5.50 -14.32 -42.97
C VAL A 463 -5.80 -13.06 -42.17
N PHE A 464 -7.03 -12.55 -42.28
CA PHE A 464 -7.53 -11.49 -41.40
C PHE A 464 -8.34 -12.10 -40.25
N ASP A 465 -7.80 -12.04 -39.03
CA ASP A 465 -8.50 -12.47 -37.82
C ASP A 465 -9.08 -11.25 -37.09
N TYR A 466 -10.36 -10.98 -37.34
CA TYR A 466 -11.08 -9.86 -36.73
C TYR A 466 -11.00 -9.87 -35.20
N THR A 467 -10.97 -11.04 -34.57
CA THR A 467 -10.96 -11.15 -33.10
C THR A 467 -9.62 -10.67 -32.52
N ILE A 468 -8.51 -11.06 -33.15
CA ILE A 468 -7.17 -10.65 -32.71
C ILE A 468 -6.94 -9.16 -32.99
N GLU A 469 -7.36 -8.68 -34.16
CA GLU A 469 -7.29 -7.26 -34.54
C GLU A 469 -8.09 -6.38 -33.56
N GLN A 470 -9.34 -6.77 -33.27
CA GLN A 470 -10.17 -6.10 -32.26
C GLN A 470 -9.55 -6.16 -30.87
N SER A 471 -8.83 -7.23 -30.53
CA SER A 471 -8.15 -7.33 -29.23
C SER A 471 -6.98 -6.36 -29.14
N LEU A 472 -6.19 -6.20 -30.21
CA LEU A 472 -5.11 -5.21 -30.28
C LEU A 472 -5.68 -3.79 -30.23
N HIS A 473 -6.70 -3.49 -31.04
CA HIS A 473 -7.37 -2.18 -31.06
C HIS A 473 -7.93 -1.80 -29.69
N LYS A 474 -8.71 -2.70 -29.06
CA LYS A 474 -9.25 -2.47 -27.72
C LYS A 474 -8.17 -2.23 -26.68
N MET A 475 -7.03 -2.91 -26.79
CA MET A 475 -5.93 -2.74 -25.85
C MET A 475 -5.20 -1.41 -26.05
N LEU A 476 -4.93 -1.02 -27.30
CA LEU A 476 -4.41 0.30 -27.64
C LEU A 476 -5.36 1.41 -27.16
N PHE A 477 -6.65 1.29 -27.49
CA PHE A 477 -7.69 2.24 -27.08
C PHE A 477 -7.80 2.37 -25.55
N LYS A 478 -7.78 1.23 -24.83
CA LYS A 478 -7.90 1.22 -23.37
C LYS A 478 -6.78 2.00 -22.68
N TYR A 479 -5.55 1.93 -23.17
CA TYR A 479 -4.37 2.52 -22.51
C TYR A 479 -3.86 3.80 -23.19
N ALA A 480 -4.48 4.22 -24.29
CA ALA A 480 -4.26 5.53 -24.88
C ALA A 480 -4.67 6.64 -23.90
N GLY A 481 -3.87 7.70 -23.84
CA GLY A 481 -4.15 8.92 -23.09
C GLY A 481 -3.04 9.96 -23.23
N LYS A 482 -3.05 10.96 -22.35
CA LYS A 482 -2.16 12.13 -22.46
C LYS A 482 -1.39 12.50 -21.20
N TYR A 483 -1.57 11.80 -20.09
CA TYR A 483 -1.03 12.23 -18.79
C TYR A 483 0.34 11.64 -18.45
N ASN A 484 0.79 10.60 -19.17
CA ASN A 484 2.15 10.10 -19.04
C ASN A 484 2.71 9.67 -20.40
N VAL A 485 4.04 9.51 -20.47
CA VAL A 485 4.77 9.19 -21.70
C VAL A 485 4.23 7.90 -22.33
N THR A 486 4.07 6.84 -21.54
CA THR A 486 3.53 5.55 -22.01
C THR A 486 2.16 5.70 -22.64
N MET A 487 1.22 6.40 -22.00
CA MET A 487 -0.11 6.66 -22.55
C MET A 487 -0.05 7.48 -23.84
N LYS A 488 0.81 8.51 -23.90
CA LYS A 488 1.00 9.34 -25.12
C LYS A 488 1.52 8.50 -26.28
N THR A 489 2.50 7.63 -26.02
CA THR A 489 3.02 6.71 -27.05
C THR A 489 1.96 5.71 -27.50
N ILE A 490 1.17 5.14 -26.58
CA ILE A 490 0.07 4.25 -26.95
C ILE A 490 -0.99 4.99 -27.78
N SER A 491 -1.30 6.25 -27.48
CA SER A 491 -2.20 7.09 -28.29
C SER A 491 -1.69 7.29 -29.72
N GLN A 492 -0.39 7.53 -29.88
CA GLN A 492 0.23 7.66 -31.21
C GLN A 492 0.16 6.34 -31.99
N LEU A 493 0.43 5.22 -31.33
CA LEU A 493 0.31 3.89 -31.94
C LEU A 493 -1.12 3.56 -32.34
N LEU A 494 -2.11 3.92 -31.51
CA LEU A 494 -3.53 3.79 -31.85
C LEU A 494 -3.89 4.58 -33.10
N GLN A 495 -3.48 5.85 -33.16
CA GLN A 495 -3.74 6.71 -34.32
C GLN A 495 -3.08 6.15 -35.59
N GLN A 496 -1.83 5.68 -35.50
CA GLN A 496 -1.13 5.04 -36.62
C GLN A 496 -1.86 3.78 -37.08
N TYR A 497 -2.33 2.96 -36.13
CA TYR A 497 -3.06 1.74 -36.40
C TYR A 497 -4.42 2.01 -37.09
N GLU A 498 -5.17 3.02 -36.63
CA GLU A 498 -6.47 3.41 -37.20
C GLU A 498 -6.35 4.06 -38.58
N GLN A 499 -5.27 4.80 -38.83
CA GLN A 499 -5.00 5.44 -40.13
C GLN A 499 -4.38 4.49 -41.17
N GLY A 500 -4.14 3.23 -40.82
CA GLY A 500 -3.60 2.23 -41.75
C GLY A 500 -2.13 2.45 -42.12
N HIS A 501 -1.32 3.03 -41.23
CA HIS A 501 0.13 3.12 -41.40
C HIS A 501 0.78 1.74 -41.45
N ASP A 502 2.05 1.68 -41.84
CA ASP A 502 2.82 0.44 -41.87
C ASP A 502 2.79 -0.29 -40.52
N PHE A 503 2.16 -1.46 -40.51
CA PHE A 503 2.00 -2.29 -39.32
C PHE A 503 3.34 -2.80 -38.79
N ARG A 504 4.36 -2.94 -39.65
CA ARG A 504 5.70 -3.34 -39.22
C ARG A 504 6.36 -2.23 -38.40
N GLY A 505 6.25 -0.98 -38.84
CA GLY A 505 6.67 0.19 -38.05
C GLY A 505 6.01 0.29 -36.67
N ILE A 506 4.72 -0.06 -36.56
CA ILE A 506 4.02 -0.14 -35.26
C ILE A 506 4.64 -1.20 -34.35
N ILE A 507 4.95 -2.39 -34.89
CA ILE A 507 5.60 -3.47 -34.13
C ILE A 507 7.00 -3.08 -33.67
N ASP A 508 7.78 -2.43 -34.53
CA ASP A 508 9.15 -2.02 -34.19
C ASP A 508 9.15 -0.97 -33.08
N GLN A 509 8.20 -0.03 -33.08
CA GLN A 509 7.98 0.88 -31.97
C GLN A 509 7.60 0.15 -30.68
N ILE A 510 6.66 -0.81 -30.73
CA ILE A 510 6.28 -1.61 -29.56
C ILE A 510 7.49 -2.38 -29.01
N ASN A 511 8.29 -3.03 -29.86
CA ASN A 511 9.49 -3.76 -29.47
C ASN A 511 10.52 -2.82 -28.80
N SER A 512 10.71 -1.62 -29.34
CA SER A 512 11.57 -0.59 -28.75
C SER A 512 11.11 -0.20 -27.35
N GLN A 513 9.80 -0.02 -27.15
CA GLN A 513 9.23 0.27 -25.83
C GLN A 513 9.39 -0.89 -24.84
N VAL A 514 9.20 -2.14 -25.27
CA VAL A 514 9.46 -3.32 -24.42
C VAL A 514 10.91 -3.35 -23.93
N PHE A 515 11.86 -2.96 -24.77
CA PHE A 515 13.27 -2.88 -24.39
C PHE A 515 13.55 -1.72 -23.44
N ALA A 516 13.05 -0.52 -23.75
CA ALA A 516 13.26 0.69 -22.95
C ALA A 516 12.61 0.62 -21.56
N HIS A 517 11.46 -0.04 -21.44
CA HIS A 517 10.69 -0.08 -20.19
C HIS A 517 11.16 -1.15 -19.20
N GLN A 518 12.17 -1.97 -19.51
CA GLN A 518 12.72 -2.93 -18.54
C GLN A 518 13.22 -2.29 -17.23
N GLU A 519 13.39 -0.95 -17.21
CA GLU A 519 13.81 -0.14 -16.06
C GLU A 519 12.92 1.09 -15.81
N HIS A 520 11.60 1.06 -16.07
CA HIS A 520 10.72 2.23 -15.89
C HIS A 520 10.66 2.76 -14.43
N PHE A 521 9.86 3.79 -14.08
CA PHE A 521 9.48 4.14 -12.71
C PHE A 521 8.04 3.64 -12.42
N GLY A 522 7.86 2.70 -11.50
CA GLY A 522 6.53 2.22 -11.06
C GLY A 522 6.02 3.00 -9.85
N LEU A 523 4.84 2.65 -9.31
CA LEU A 523 4.16 3.43 -8.26
C LEU A 523 5.02 3.69 -7.00
N GLY A 524 5.90 2.75 -6.61
CA GLY A 524 6.73 2.92 -5.41
C GLY A 524 5.88 3.16 -4.14
N GLU A 525 6.43 3.90 -3.17
CA GLU A 525 5.66 4.31 -1.98
C GLU A 525 4.64 5.41 -2.32
N GLY A 526 5.03 6.35 -3.18
CA GLY A 526 4.22 7.51 -3.52
C GLY A 526 2.89 7.16 -4.20
N GLY A 527 2.92 6.20 -5.12
CA GLY A 527 1.75 5.69 -5.81
C GLY A 527 0.85 4.80 -4.95
N GLN A 528 1.39 4.08 -3.95
CA GLN A 528 0.53 3.39 -2.96
C GLN A 528 -0.32 4.39 -2.16
N ARG A 529 0.27 5.54 -1.82
CA ARG A 529 -0.45 6.64 -1.17
C ARG A 529 -1.49 7.25 -2.12
N ALA A 530 -1.18 7.42 -3.40
CA ALA A 530 -2.16 7.87 -4.40
C ALA A 530 -3.35 6.90 -4.53
N LEU A 531 -3.10 5.58 -4.56
CA LEU A 531 -4.17 4.57 -4.56
C LEU A 531 -5.03 4.61 -3.29
N ARG A 532 -4.45 4.95 -2.14
CA ARG A 532 -5.21 5.21 -0.91
C ARG A 532 -6.16 6.39 -1.08
N LEU A 533 -5.71 7.51 -1.66
CA LEU A 533 -6.59 8.65 -1.92
C LEU A 533 -7.70 8.28 -2.92
N LEU A 534 -7.38 7.55 -3.99
CA LEU A 534 -8.37 7.04 -4.93
C LEU A 534 -9.47 6.26 -4.20
N LYS A 535 -9.11 5.30 -3.33
CA LYS A 535 -10.08 4.54 -2.53
C LYS A 535 -10.93 5.44 -1.63
N ILE A 536 -10.32 6.42 -0.96
CA ILE A 536 -11.04 7.39 -0.12
C ILE A 536 -12.06 8.17 -0.96
N CYS A 537 -11.65 8.70 -2.11
CA CYS A 537 -12.51 9.45 -3.00
C CYS A 537 -13.62 8.60 -3.64
N GLN A 538 -13.43 7.29 -3.81
CA GLN A 538 -14.47 6.38 -4.29
C GLN A 538 -15.54 6.06 -3.23
N HIS A 539 -15.21 6.20 -1.94
CA HIS A 539 -16.08 5.78 -0.83
C HIS A 539 -16.73 6.95 -0.08
N PHE A 540 -16.04 8.07 0.05
CA PHE A 540 -16.52 9.24 0.79
C PHE A 540 -16.98 10.34 -0.16
N LYS A 541 -18.16 10.93 0.09
CA LYS A 541 -18.64 12.09 -0.67
C LYS A 541 -17.75 13.30 -0.39
N TYR A 542 -17.40 13.51 0.88
CA TYR A 542 -16.49 14.56 1.32
C TYR A 542 -15.36 14.00 2.17
N PHE A 543 -14.15 14.51 1.92
CA PHE A 543 -12.95 14.22 2.70
C PHE A 543 -12.33 15.55 3.16
N PHE A 544 -12.52 15.87 4.45
CA PHE A 544 -11.96 17.05 5.09
C PHE A 544 -10.61 16.76 5.72
N ILE A 545 -9.65 17.65 5.52
CA ILE A 545 -8.31 17.61 6.11
C ILE A 545 -8.15 18.84 7.01
N ALA A 546 -8.16 18.64 8.33
CA ALA A 546 -7.95 19.70 9.31
C ALA A 546 -6.46 19.83 9.64
N THR A 547 -5.86 20.95 9.22
CA THR A 547 -4.41 21.18 9.30
C THR A 547 -4.08 22.65 9.58
N PHE A 548 -2.93 22.90 10.19
CA PHE A 548 -2.34 24.25 10.31
C PHE A 548 -1.39 24.58 9.15
N ASN A 549 -1.11 23.63 8.24
CA ASN A 549 -0.10 23.84 7.21
C ASN A 549 -0.67 24.64 6.01
N PRO A 550 -0.25 25.91 5.81
CA PRO A 550 -0.79 26.76 4.75
C PRO A 550 -0.44 26.27 3.34
N VAL A 551 0.69 25.56 3.19
CA VAL A 551 1.10 25.00 1.89
C VAL A 551 0.14 23.89 1.46
N VAL A 552 -0.23 23.03 2.41
CA VAL A 552 -1.23 21.97 2.18
C VAL A 552 -2.60 22.56 1.88
N ILE A 553 -3.01 23.59 2.63
CA ILE A 553 -4.27 24.31 2.41
C ILE A 553 -4.34 24.87 0.99
N SER A 554 -3.33 25.67 0.60
CA SER A 554 -3.24 26.24 -0.75
C SER A 554 -3.23 25.17 -1.83
N TYR A 555 -2.48 24.08 -1.62
CA TYR A 555 -2.39 23.00 -2.60
C TYR A 555 -3.75 22.30 -2.81
N ILE A 556 -4.48 21.99 -1.74
CA ILE A 556 -5.80 21.36 -1.86
C ILE A 556 -6.83 22.30 -2.50
N HIS A 557 -6.76 23.60 -2.22
CA HIS A 557 -7.59 24.59 -2.92
C HIS A 557 -7.34 24.63 -4.43
N GLN A 558 -6.09 24.46 -4.86
CA GLN A 558 -5.77 24.33 -6.29
C GLN A 558 -6.26 23.00 -6.85
N LEU A 559 -6.04 21.89 -6.12
CA LEU A 559 -6.43 20.53 -6.53
C LEU A 559 -7.93 20.39 -6.71
N ASN A 560 -8.74 20.98 -5.83
CA ASN A 560 -10.19 20.84 -5.83
C ASN A 560 -10.87 22.18 -5.50
N PRO A 561 -10.87 23.13 -6.45
CA PRO A 561 -11.41 24.46 -6.22
C PRO A 561 -12.92 24.44 -5.96
N ASP A 562 -13.42 25.47 -5.27
CA ASP A 562 -14.85 25.69 -5.12
C ASP A 562 -15.47 26.12 -6.46
N LEU A 563 -16.51 25.42 -6.87
CA LEU A 563 -17.24 25.58 -8.11
C LEU A 563 -18.56 26.34 -7.91
N THR A 564 -18.82 26.86 -6.71
CA THR A 564 -20.03 27.62 -6.40
C THR A 564 -20.20 28.83 -7.31
N GLU A 565 -19.12 29.43 -7.81
CA GLU A 565 -19.18 30.51 -8.81
C GLU A 565 -19.80 30.09 -10.16
N TYR A 566 -19.86 28.79 -10.46
CA TYR A 566 -20.36 28.25 -11.73
C TYR A 566 -21.82 27.78 -11.69
N ILE A 567 -22.57 28.12 -10.65
CA ILE A 567 -24.00 27.83 -10.57
C ILE A 567 -24.80 29.13 -10.54
N SER A 568 -26.12 29.05 -10.78
CA SER A 568 -26.98 30.23 -10.82
C SER A 568 -27.03 30.98 -9.47
N PRO A 569 -27.23 32.32 -9.46
CA PRO A 569 -27.25 33.10 -8.21
C PRO A 569 -28.28 32.60 -7.17
N SER A 570 -29.42 32.07 -7.62
CA SER A 570 -30.42 31.48 -6.72
C SER A 570 -29.89 30.24 -6.00
N LEU A 571 -29.15 29.38 -6.70
CA LEU A 571 -28.50 28.21 -6.12
C LEU A 571 -27.29 28.60 -5.27
N GLN A 572 -26.53 29.64 -5.65
CA GLN A 572 -25.43 30.19 -4.83
C GLN A 572 -25.93 30.65 -3.47
N ASN A 573 -27.03 31.39 -3.44
CA ASN A 573 -27.67 31.82 -2.18
C ASN A 573 -28.07 30.62 -1.32
N GLN A 574 -28.64 29.57 -1.92
CA GLN A 574 -28.94 28.33 -1.19
C GLN A 574 -27.68 27.63 -0.68
N SER A 575 -26.57 27.69 -1.42
CA SER A 575 -25.27 27.15 -1.05
C SER A 575 -24.71 27.85 0.19
N ASN A 576 -24.76 29.19 0.16
CA ASN A 576 -24.30 30.06 1.24
C ASN A 576 -25.13 29.86 2.51
N ILE A 577 -26.46 29.79 2.39
CA ILE A 577 -27.37 29.51 3.52
C ILE A 577 -27.05 28.15 4.16
N LYS A 578 -26.68 27.16 3.35
CA LYS A 578 -26.33 25.81 3.84
C LYS A 578 -24.86 25.66 4.21
N SER A 579 -24.05 26.72 4.04
CA SER A 579 -22.58 26.69 4.19
C SER A 579 -21.94 25.52 3.46
N ARG A 580 -22.44 25.21 2.26
CA ARG A 580 -21.93 24.12 1.42
C ARG A 580 -21.10 24.69 0.27
N SER A 581 -19.87 24.22 0.15
CA SER A 581 -19.05 24.38 -1.04
C SER A 581 -19.35 23.28 -2.06
N ILE A 582 -19.27 23.64 -3.34
CA ILE A 582 -19.48 22.73 -4.46
C ILE A 582 -18.11 22.37 -5.00
N THR A 583 -17.72 21.11 -4.96
CA THR A 583 -16.39 20.69 -5.42
C THR A 583 -16.47 19.39 -6.22
N LEU A 584 -15.56 19.20 -7.16
CA LEU A 584 -15.57 18.03 -8.05
C LEU A 584 -15.11 16.75 -7.33
N LEU A 585 -13.97 16.79 -6.65
CA LEU A 585 -13.39 15.62 -5.96
C LEU A 585 -13.96 15.39 -4.56
N GLY A 586 -14.61 16.39 -3.95
CA GLY A 586 -15.06 16.31 -2.56
C GLY A 586 -13.93 16.40 -1.53
N ILE A 587 -12.71 16.78 -1.90
CA ILE A 587 -11.58 16.94 -0.97
C ILE A 587 -11.48 18.41 -0.54
N GLN A 588 -11.43 18.68 0.77
CA GLN A 588 -11.37 20.05 1.28
C GLN A 588 -10.43 20.14 2.47
N THR A 589 -9.84 21.32 2.67
CA THR A 589 -9.08 21.60 3.89
C THR A 589 -9.90 22.44 4.85
N ILE A 590 -9.62 22.28 6.13
CA ILE A 590 -10.13 23.14 7.19
C ILE A 590 -8.90 23.76 7.85
N ASP A 591 -8.75 25.08 7.71
CA ASP A 591 -7.61 25.82 8.20
C ASP A 591 -7.70 26.02 9.70
N LEU A 592 -6.89 25.28 10.44
CA LEU A 592 -6.86 25.37 11.90
C LEU A 592 -6.17 26.65 12.40
N ASN A 593 -5.51 27.43 11.54
CA ASN A 593 -5.01 28.76 11.93
C ASN A 593 -6.16 29.76 12.11
N THR A 594 -7.29 29.55 11.43
CA THR A 594 -8.45 30.47 11.44
C THR A 594 -9.65 29.90 12.17
N CYS A 595 -9.68 28.59 12.46
CA CYS A 595 -10.75 27.97 13.23
C CYS A 595 -10.23 26.90 14.22
N SER A 596 -11.01 26.61 15.25
CA SER A 596 -10.63 25.59 16.22
C SER A 596 -10.89 24.17 15.69
N PRO A 597 -10.22 23.13 16.25
CA PRO A 597 -10.56 21.74 15.94
C PRO A 597 -12.02 21.37 16.18
N GLN A 598 -12.72 22.06 17.11
CA GLN A 598 -14.16 21.90 17.32
C GLN A 598 -14.95 22.38 16.10
N ILE A 599 -14.63 23.56 15.56
CA ILE A 599 -15.28 24.08 14.35
C ILE A 599 -15.08 23.12 13.18
N ALA A 600 -13.90 22.51 13.06
CA ALA A 600 -13.66 21.49 12.04
C ALA A 600 -14.58 20.27 12.18
N LEU A 601 -14.83 19.81 13.41
CA LEU A 601 -15.80 18.75 13.69
C LEU A 601 -17.22 19.19 13.33
N ASP A 602 -17.61 20.41 13.73
CA ASP A 602 -18.94 20.94 13.50
C ASP A 602 -19.23 21.07 12.00
N ILE A 603 -18.27 21.50 11.19
CA ILE A 603 -18.37 21.53 9.71
C ILE A 603 -18.61 20.13 9.16
N ALA A 604 -17.76 19.15 9.50
CA ALA A 604 -17.89 17.79 9.00
C ALA A 604 -19.22 17.14 9.45
N TYR A 605 -19.64 17.43 10.69
CA TYR A 605 -20.92 17.02 11.25
C TYR A 605 -22.09 17.63 10.47
N HIS A 606 -22.09 18.93 10.21
CA HIS A 606 -23.16 19.60 9.45
C HIS A 606 -23.30 19.06 8.04
N TYR A 607 -22.18 18.81 7.35
CA TYR A 607 -22.22 18.13 6.05
C TYR A 607 -22.90 16.77 6.18
N SER A 608 -22.50 15.96 7.16
CA SER A 608 -23.09 14.65 7.41
C SER A 608 -24.59 14.72 7.79
N ALA A 609 -24.99 15.71 8.60
CA ALA A 609 -26.35 15.93 9.07
C ALA A 609 -27.29 16.31 7.93
N SER A 610 -26.80 17.15 7.03
CA SER A 610 -27.55 17.72 5.92
C SER A 610 -27.97 16.69 4.86
N PHE A 611 -27.52 15.46 5.05
CA PHE A 611 -27.76 14.30 4.23
C PHE A 611 -28.71 13.27 4.89
N GLU A 612 -28.93 13.39 6.21
CA GLU A 612 -29.86 12.54 6.94
C GLU A 612 -31.28 13.08 6.86
N SER A 613 -32.19 12.28 6.30
CA SER A 613 -33.62 12.57 6.29
C SER A 613 -34.35 12.03 7.53
N SER A 614 -33.66 11.24 8.36
CA SER A 614 -34.28 10.50 9.47
C SER A 614 -34.06 11.18 10.82
N ALA A 615 -35.01 11.01 11.75
CA ALA A 615 -34.86 11.44 13.14
C ALA A 615 -33.84 10.61 13.94
N LYS A 616 -33.22 9.60 13.31
CA LYS A 616 -32.13 8.82 13.92
C LYS A 616 -30.86 9.64 13.80
N GLY A 617 -30.21 9.91 14.92
CA GLY A 617 -29.01 10.71 14.99
C GLY A 617 -27.85 10.19 14.13
N ILE A 618 -26.79 10.99 14.04
CA ILE A 618 -25.63 10.69 13.18
C ILE A 618 -24.77 9.59 13.81
N GLU A 619 -24.45 8.57 13.01
CA GLU A 619 -23.53 7.49 13.38
C GLU A 619 -22.08 7.89 13.05
N ILE A 620 -21.25 8.00 14.07
CA ILE A 620 -19.86 8.48 13.96
C ILE A 620 -18.89 7.36 14.34
N ALA A 621 -17.85 7.15 13.53
CA ALA A 621 -16.69 6.36 13.95
C ALA A 621 -15.51 7.28 14.25
N TYR A 622 -14.87 7.13 15.41
CA TYR A 622 -13.62 7.82 15.72
C TYR A 622 -12.44 6.85 15.78
N LEU A 623 -11.45 7.04 14.90
CA LEU A 623 -10.33 6.14 14.68
C LEU A 623 -9.01 6.84 14.98
N LYS A 624 -8.37 6.49 16.10
CA LYS A 624 -7.02 6.98 16.49
C LYS A 624 -5.87 6.27 15.77
N LYS A 625 -6.14 5.09 15.23
CA LYS A 625 -5.16 4.23 14.58
C LYS A 625 -5.87 3.33 13.56
N PRO A 626 -5.14 2.71 12.61
CA PRO A 626 -5.71 1.70 11.73
C PRO A 626 -6.31 0.55 12.53
N VAL A 627 -7.58 0.29 12.28
CA VAL A 627 -8.34 -0.85 12.81
C VAL A 627 -9.17 -1.43 11.68
N ILE A 628 -9.55 -2.68 11.81
CA ILE A 628 -10.41 -3.39 10.86
C ILE A 628 -11.81 -3.40 11.44
N LEU A 629 -12.76 -2.76 10.76
CA LEU A 629 -14.17 -2.83 11.14
C LEU A 629 -14.85 -3.87 10.26
N ARG A 630 -15.69 -4.72 10.86
CA ARG A 630 -16.51 -5.70 10.15
C ARG A 630 -17.97 -5.50 10.51
N ARG A 631 -18.85 -5.53 9.52
CA ARG A 631 -20.29 -5.44 9.76
C ARG A 631 -20.77 -6.74 10.41
N ASN A 632 -21.48 -6.62 11.53
CA ASN A 632 -22.18 -7.76 12.11
C ASN A 632 -23.43 -8.10 11.29
N LEU A 633 -23.40 -9.20 10.55
CA LEU A 633 -24.49 -9.58 9.63
C LEU A 633 -25.69 -10.18 10.37
N ASP A 634 -25.49 -10.70 11.59
CA ASP A 634 -26.57 -11.28 12.40
C ASP A 634 -27.61 -10.24 12.85
N PHE A 635 -27.24 -8.95 12.79
CA PHE A 635 -28.09 -7.81 13.14
C PHE A 635 -28.66 -7.07 11.92
N ILE A 636 -28.43 -7.57 10.70
CA ILE A 636 -29.13 -7.04 9.53
C ILE A 636 -30.54 -7.63 9.56
N PRO A 637 -31.61 -6.81 9.69
CA PRO A 637 -32.96 -7.30 9.58
C PRO A 637 -33.05 -8.05 8.25
N LYS A 638 -33.37 -9.35 8.30
CA LYS A 638 -33.67 -10.11 7.08
C LYS A 638 -34.78 -9.31 6.38
N ARG A 639 -34.49 -8.80 5.18
CA ARG A 639 -35.52 -8.12 4.39
C ARG A 639 -36.64 -9.14 4.20
N GLU A 640 -37.82 -8.83 4.75
CA GLU A 640 -39.07 -9.53 4.45
C GLU A 640 -39.42 -9.40 2.97
#